data_AF-A0A3D8R8E9-F1
#
_entry.id   AF-A0A3D8R8E9-F1
#
_cell.length_a   1.000
_cell.length_b   1.000
_cell.length_c   1.000
_cell.angle_alpha   90.00
_cell.angle_beta   90.00
_cell.angle_gamma   90.00
#
_symmetry.space_group_name_H-M   'P 1'
#
loop_
_entity.id
_entity.type
_entity.pdbx_description
1 polymer ?
#
loop_
_entity_poly.entity_id
_entity_poly.type
_entity_poly.pdbx_seq_one_letter_code
_entity_poly.pdbx_strand_id
1 'polypeptide(L)'
;MTSRIPGAVPAQLSADVNPAFNTGHTTGIEALEELGVHTLPNESSEKGRISVGQYPAKGEVDNQIQDVSAGEDEIPAEKHGMSAADMVDNMEEIALYAIHTDDDPSLNPWTFRMWFLGLGLSAFSSVLATIYQFKPQGIVLSATFLCVISYVLALILEYIPKSGFIGRWFNNQPFNHKEHAAILIMSSTAARSAMAAEVIAVQRLWYSSVPNPAVCIFLIFSSQILGYGIAGLLRKILVYPTKFFYPANLPIMSLLDTLHREKEGNRRRLKVFYIAFALIFVWEVVPEYLMPILTGVSIFCLAKRNSMAFTYIFGGANGNEGLGIGSLCFDFQYIGSSALYLPLMTIGNILIGYVLCCVVFCGVYYGNIWRAQDFPFLSQLLFSPTSNSTTYVTFNQSAVLDSFGRLDEAKLAAEGVPYMAATFASYVLTQNLAITATITHCLLYNWDDLKEAWSFVSLRNLQLLAKPSTWMFWRHEPPSQEQTGDKDPHQLAMQAYKDCPDWWYGLVFLLSGVIGIICIYEANSGMAWWAFIIATLLASFLILFTGAQAGLTGFHVPVQPIIQMIGAYLEPGNPLTNMYFTLFGYNSVGQGLLLLQDLKLGQYAKLSPRCTFTMQMIGTLVGAVLNYVITLSITTNQREILLSIEGTHIWSGAGLQSFNTQAITWGGLAKHMYSWGSTYQWVPLGLVIGFVAPIPIYILHRLFPKMHFDYLNVSIISWHIGWLVTGINSAIVSFFVVAYFSQFYLRRYKPDWFLKFNYVLCAGLDGGTQVVVFIMTFALFGASGKPVTFPNYWGNNGNGNIDFCMVDPRN
;
A
#
# COMPACT_ATOMS: atom_id res chain seq x y z
N MET A 1 7.37 -28.10 68.06
CA MET A 1 6.39 -27.02 68.34
C MET A 1 5.52 -26.89 67.09
N THR A 2 4.49 -27.75 67.01
CA THR A 2 3.06 -27.38 67.22
C THR A 2 2.60 -26.40 66.12
N SER A 3 1.71 -26.76 65.18
CA SER A 3 0.65 -27.77 65.23
C SER A 3 0.01 -28.05 63.86
N ARG A 4 -0.10 -29.35 63.55
CA ARG A 4 -1.32 -30.09 63.18
C ARG A 4 -1.88 -30.01 61.73
N ILE A 5 -1.45 -31.02 60.96
CA ILE A 5 -2.23 -32.05 60.19
C ILE A 5 -3.59 -32.43 60.83
N PRO A 6 -4.47 -33.33 60.30
CA PRO A 6 -4.58 -34.07 59.01
C PRO A 6 -6.06 -34.14 58.51
N GLY A 7 -6.51 -34.84 57.47
CA GLY A 7 -5.96 -35.82 56.54
C GLY A 7 -7.10 -36.68 55.96
N ALA A 8 -6.74 -37.63 55.09
CA ALA A 8 -7.23 -39.03 55.07
C ALA A 8 -6.95 -39.67 53.69
N VAL A 9 -5.82 -40.36 53.65
CA VAL A 9 -5.48 -41.54 52.80
C VAL A 9 -6.19 -42.77 53.45
N PRO A 10 -6.25 -44.05 52.97
CA PRO A 10 -5.61 -44.82 51.87
C PRO A 10 -6.67 -45.62 51.04
N ALA A 11 -6.44 -46.56 50.12
CA ALA A 11 -5.39 -47.56 49.90
C ALA A 11 -5.56 -48.11 48.45
N GLN A 12 -4.50 -48.22 47.65
CA GLN A 12 -3.70 -49.45 47.42
C GLN A 12 -4.40 -50.47 46.49
N LEU A 13 -3.80 -51.14 45.51
CA LEU A 13 -2.41 -51.57 45.24
C LEU A 13 -2.44 -51.98 43.72
N SER A 14 -1.41 -51.83 42.89
CA SER A 14 -0.23 -52.69 42.91
C SER A 14 0.66 -52.45 41.67
N ALA A 15 1.96 -52.70 41.91
CA ALA A 15 2.99 -53.18 40.99
C ALA A 15 3.66 -52.22 39.98
N ASP A 16 4.74 -51.61 40.50
CA ASP A 16 6.13 -51.87 40.09
C ASP A 16 6.89 -51.00 39.06
N VAL A 17 7.79 -50.19 39.66
CA VAL A 17 9.26 -50.07 39.41
C VAL A 17 9.78 -49.17 38.26
N ASN A 18 10.14 -47.92 38.64
CA ASN A 18 11.44 -47.19 38.51
C ASN A 18 12.33 -47.32 37.23
N PRO A 19 13.28 -46.38 36.98
CA PRO A 19 13.31 -44.90 37.18
C PRO A 19 13.85 -44.16 35.91
N ALA A 20 13.72 -42.84 35.82
CA ALA A 20 14.81 -41.90 35.41
C ALA A 20 14.29 -40.54 34.90
N PHE A 21 14.94 -39.51 35.39
CA PHE A 21 14.90 -38.13 34.93
C PHE A 21 15.67 -37.95 33.60
N ASN A 22 15.21 -36.94 32.85
CA ASN A 22 15.94 -36.07 31.90
C ASN A 22 15.98 -36.37 30.38
N THR A 23 15.74 -35.26 29.65
CA THR A 23 15.90 -34.96 28.21
C THR A 23 14.87 -35.64 27.30
N GLY A 24 14.23 -35.00 26.32
CA GLY A 24 14.44 -33.76 25.59
C GLY A 24 13.88 -34.01 24.18
N HIS A 25 13.21 -33.01 23.59
CA HIS A 25 12.66 -33.00 22.22
C HIS A 25 11.59 -34.04 21.84
N THR A 26 10.36 -33.57 21.68
CA THR A 26 9.44 -34.11 20.65
C THR A 26 8.63 -32.98 20.02
N THR A 27 8.78 -32.87 18.70
CA THR A 27 8.12 -31.96 17.78
C THR A 27 6.63 -32.30 17.64
N GLY A 28 5.76 -31.29 17.54
CA GLY A 28 4.30 -31.40 17.42
C GLY A 28 3.76 -31.98 16.11
N ILE A 29 4.43 -32.99 15.55
CA ILE A 29 3.98 -33.73 14.36
C ILE A 29 3.29 -35.05 14.76
N GLU A 30 3.61 -35.64 15.91
CA GLU A 30 3.04 -36.93 16.33
C GLU A 30 1.64 -36.81 16.98
N ALA A 31 1.22 -35.61 17.40
CA ALA A 31 -0.13 -35.39 17.96
C ALA A 31 -1.25 -35.40 16.88
N LEU A 32 -0.90 -35.46 15.59
CA LEU A 32 -1.87 -35.44 14.48
C LEU A 32 -2.08 -36.81 13.81
N GLU A 33 -1.26 -37.81 14.14
CA GLU A 33 -1.43 -39.19 13.63
C GLU A 33 -2.31 -40.07 14.53
N GLU A 34 -2.56 -39.67 15.78
CA GLU A 34 -3.43 -40.41 16.72
C GLU A 34 -4.94 -40.11 16.58
N LEU A 35 -5.36 -39.19 15.71
CA LEU A 35 -6.77 -38.80 15.54
C LEU A 35 -7.48 -39.47 14.36
N GLY A 36 -7.16 -40.74 14.07
CA GLY A 36 -7.76 -41.53 12.99
C GLY A 36 -9.29 -41.45 12.96
N VAL A 37 -9.85 -40.67 12.01
CA VAL A 37 -11.30 -40.53 11.81
C VAL A 37 -11.64 -40.32 10.32
N HIS A 38 -12.27 -41.37 9.76
CA HIS A 38 -13.15 -41.50 8.58
C HIS A 38 -12.57 -41.64 7.16
N THR A 39 -12.31 -42.90 6.80
CA THR A 39 -12.61 -43.46 5.48
C THR A 39 -14.13 -43.52 5.27
N LEU A 40 -14.63 -43.08 4.11
CA LEU A 40 -16.02 -43.28 3.69
C LEU A 40 -16.14 -44.62 2.94
N PRO A 41 -17.22 -45.42 3.10
CA PRO A 41 -17.40 -46.66 2.36
C PRO A 41 -17.97 -46.41 0.96
N ASN A 42 -17.46 -47.16 -0.02
CA ASN A 42 -18.08 -47.32 -1.34
C ASN A 42 -19.39 -48.12 -1.21
N GLU A 43 -20.54 -47.48 -1.40
CA GLU A 43 -21.80 -48.18 -1.65
C GLU A 43 -22.17 -48.15 -3.14
N SER A 44 -22.21 -49.36 -3.71
CA SER A 44 -22.85 -49.70 -4.96
C SER A 44 -24.37 -49.48 -4.88
N SER A 45 -24.95 -48.70 -5.79
CA SER A 45 -26.40 -48.53 -5.89
C SER A 45 -26.92 -48.97 -7.26
N GLU A 46 -27.89 -49.90 -7.19
CA GLU A 46 -28.65 -50.51 -8.28
C GLU A 46 -29.51 -49.52 -9.06
N LYS A 47 -29.75 -49.87 -10.33
CA LYS A 47 -30.60 -49.17 -11.29
C LYS A 47 -32.09 -49.21 -10.88
N GLY A 48 -32.71 -48.04 -10.78
CA GLY A 48 -34.16 -47.85 -10.82
C GLY A 48 -34.54 -46.72 -11.81
N ARG A 49 -35.24 -47.07 -12.89
CA ARG A 49 -35.79 -46.16 -13.92
C ARG A 49 -37.05 -45.44 -13.41
N ILE A 50 -37.15 -44.11 -13.56
CA ILE A 50 -38.36 -43.36 -13.99
C ILE A 50 -37.93 -42.07 -14.76
N SER A 51 -38.57 -41.84 -15.92
CA SER A 51 -38.42 -40.75 -16.91
C SER A 51 -39.01 -39.39 -16.46
N VAL A 52 -38.69 -38.19 -16.99
CA VAL A 52 -38.81 -37.64 -18.36
C VAL A 52 -38.09 -36.27 -18.45
N GLY A 53 -37.45 -35.93 -19.60
CA GLY A 53 -37.15 -34.54 -20.00
C GLY A 53 -35.87 -34.36 -20.87
N GLN A 54 -36.03 -34.23 -22.18
CA GLN A 54 -35.00 -34.26 -23.25
C GLN A 54 -33.95 -33.11 -23.28
N TYR A 55 -32.68 -33.46 -23.51
CA TYR A 55 -31.65 -32.70 -24.23
C TYR A 55 -30.80 -33.68 -25.10
N PRO A 56 -30.19 -33.25 -26.22
CA PRO A 56 -29.74 -34.15 -27.29
C PRO A 56 -28.45 -34.93 -26.97
N ALA A 57 -28.23 -35.96 -27.80
CA ALA A 57 -27.44 -37.16 -27.60
C ALA A 57 -25.95 -36.97 -27.24
N LYS A 58 -25.53 -37.71 -26.22
CA LYS A 58 -24.13 -37.97 -25.82
C LYS A 58 -23.69 -39.27 -26.49
N GLY A 59 -22.84 -39.18 -27.50
CA GLY A 59 -22.41 -40.35 -28.26
C GLY A 59 -21.33 -40.07 -29.28
N GLU A 60 -20.28 -39.31 -28.90
CA GLU A 60 -19.04 -39.23 -29.70
C GLU A 60 -17.84 -38.61 -28.93
N VAL A 61 -17.75 -38.77 -27.59
CA VAL A 61 -16.64 -38.18 -26.79
C VAL A 61 -16.01 -39.17 -25.79
N ASP A 62 -16.39 -40.45 -25.78
CA ASP A 62 -15.91 -41.41 -24.75
C ASP A 62 -14.71 -42.28 -25.16
N ASN A 63 -13.93 -41.91 -26.19
CA ASN A 63 -12.71 -42.65 -26.59
C ASN A 63 -11.39 -41.85 -26.51
N GLN A 64 -11.33 -40.79 -25.69
CA GLN A 64 -10.07 -40.08 -25.41
C GLN A 64 -9.78 -39.85 -23.92
N ILE A 65 -10.34 -40.68 -23.03
CA ILE A 65 -9.97 -40.65 -21.61
C ILE A 65 -9.56 -42.07 -21.19
N GLN A 66 -8.42 -42.50 -21.71
CA GLN A 66 -7.61 -43.55 -21.09
C GLN A 66 -6.15 -43.31 -21.47
N ASP A 67 -5.30 -43.34 -20.44
CA ASP A 67 -3.84 -43.22 -20.45
C ASP A 67 -3.23 -41.81 -20.55
N VAL A 68 -3.26 -41.08 -19.43
CA VAL A 68 -2.11 -40.27 -18.99
C VAL A 68 -1.97 -40.39 -17.46
N SER A 69 -1.29 -41.44 -17.00
CA SER A 69 -0.58 -41.43 -15.73
C SER A 69 0.81 -40.85 -15.97
N ALA A 70 0.92 -39.51 -15.97
CA ALA A 70 2.18 -38.79 -16.05
C ALA A 70 2.27 -37.74 -14.93
N GLY A 71 3.41 -37.75 -14.23
CA GLY A 71 3.85 -36.93 -13.09
C GLY A 71 3.04 -35.70 -12.67
N GLU A 72 2.41 -35.78 -11.50
CA GLU A 72 1.87 -34.65 -10.73
C GLU A 72 3.00 -33.80 -10.11
N ASP A 73 3.66 -32.99 -10.93
CA ASP A 73 4.53 -31.89 -10.48
C ASP A 73 4.69 -30.78 -11.54
N GLU A 74 4.06 -30.95 -12.71
CA GLU A 74 4.21 -30.04 -13.83
C GLU A 74 3.37 -28.78 -13.63
N ILE A 75 4.08 -27.66 -13.81
CA ILE A 75 3.49 -26.34 -14.06
C ILE A 75 2.50 -26.52 -15.23
N PRO A 76 1.40 -25.76 -15.34
CA PRO A 76 0.56 -25.74 -16.54
C PRO A 76 1.30 -25.33 -17.84
N ALA A 77 2.64 -25.30 -17.86
CA ALA A 77 3.49 -24.95 -18.98
C ALA A 77 3.14 -25.75 -20.25
N GLU A 78 2.71 -27.00 -20.12
CA GLU A 78 2.24 -27.78 -21.28
C GLU A 78 0.83 -27.41 -21.77
N LYS A 79 -0.01 -26.74 -20.96
CA LYS A 79 -1.40 -26.45 -21.33
C LYS A 79 -1.54 -25.43 -22.47
N HIS A 80 -0.50 -24.62 -22.76
CA HIS A 80 -0.50 -23.60 -23.82
C HIS A 80 0.72 -23.65 -24.76
N GLY A 81 1.61 -24.65 -24.63
CA GLY A 81 2.75 -24.82 -25.54
C GLY A 81 3.86 -23.76 -25.46
N MET A 82 3.94 -23.00 -24.35
CA MET A 82 4.99 -22.00 -24.11
C MET A 82 5.98 -22.50 -23.05
N SER A 83 7.27 -22.20 -23.22
CA SER A 83 8.28 -22.52 -22.20
C SER A 83 8.13 -21.57 -21.01
N ALA A 84 8.47 -22.02 -19.79
CA ALA A 84 8.55 -21.16 -18.62
C ALA A 84 9.51 -19.96 -18.82
N ALA A 85 10.52 -20.11 -19.69
CA ALA A 85 11.40 -19.01 -20.07
C ALA A 85 10.65 -17.92 -20.86
N ASP A 86 9.77 -18.30 -21.79
CA ASP A 86 9.00 -17.36 -22.61
C ASP A 86 7.99 -16.59 -21.75
N MET A 87 7.38 -17.27 -20.77
CA MET A 87 6.38 -16.67 -19.87
C MET A 87 6.95 -15.60 -18.95
N VAL A 88 8.20 -15.76 -18.52
CA VAL A 88 8.80 -14.87 -17.53
C VAL A 88 9.26 -13.53 -18.13
N ASP A 89 9.36 -13.48 -19.46
CA ASP A 89 9.69 -12.26 -20.21
C ASP A 89 8.49 -11.29 -20.30
N ASN A 90 7.25 -11.77 -20.18
CA ASN A 90 6.04 -10.94 -20.24
C ASN A 90 5.27 -10.94 -18.90
N MET A 91 5.08 -9.75 -18.30
CA MET A 91 4.37 -9.62 -17.02
C MET A 91 2.89 -10.00 -17.10
N GLU A 92 2.26 -9.81 -18.27
CA GLU A 92 0.87 -10.20 -18.49
C GLU A 92 0.71 -11.70 -18.38
N GLU A 93 1.64 -12.43 -18.99
CA GLU A 93 1.70 -13.89 -18.92
C GLU A 93 1.97 -14.35 -17.49
N ILE A 94 2.94 -13.74 -16.78
CA ILE A 94 3.16 -14.05 -15.37
C ILE A 94 1.87 -13.89 -14.55
N ALA A 95 1.09 -12.83 -14.76
CA ALA A 95 -0.16 -12.63 -14.04
C ALA A 95 -1.20 -13.71 -14.36
N LEU A 96 -1.33 -14.09 -15.64
CA LEU A 96 -2.24 -15.16 -16.10
C LEU A 96 -1.84 -16.56 -15.62
N TYR A 97 -0.53 -16.82 -15.46
CA TYR A 97 -0.02 -18.14 -15.06
C TYR A 97 0.17 -18.26 -13.54
N ALA A 98 0.56 -17.19 -12.86
CA ALA A 98 0.73 -17.19 -11.41
C ALA A 98 -0.60 -17.34 -10.67
N ILE A 99 -1.71 -16.98 -11.32
CA ILE A 99 -3.06 -17.03 -10.77
C ILE A 99 -3.87 -18.04 -11.58
N HIS A 100 -4.45 -19.02 -10.91
CA HIS A 100 -5.28 -20.01 -11.60
C HIS A 100 -6.57 -19.40 -12.17
N THR A 101 -7.10 -19.91 -13.27
CA THR A 101 -8.33 -19.41 -13.90
C THR A 101 -9.61 -20.09 -13.42
N ASP A 102 -9.50 -21.25 -12.76
CA ASP A 102 -10.67 -22.05 -12.33
C ASP A 102 -11.50 -21.36 -11.25
N ASP A 103 -12.82 -21.54 -11.30
CA ASP A 103 -13.79 -20.98 -10.36
C ASP A 103 -14.94 -21.94 -10.06
N ASP A 104 -15.42 -21.92 -8.82
CA ASP A 104 -16.65 -22.60 -8.38
C ASP A 104 -17.69 -21.56 -7.94
N PRO A 105 -18.68 -21.23 -8.80
CA PRO A 105 -19.72 -20.25 -8.50
C PRO A 105 -20.67 -20.60 -7.35
N SER A 106 -20.66 -21.85 -6.86
CA SER A 106 -21.53 -22.28 -5.77
C SER A 106 -21.04 -21.83 -4.39
N LEU A 107 -19.77 -21.48 -4.26
CA LEU A 107 -19.16 -21.05 -3.00
C LEU A 107 -19.72 -19.71 -2.54
N ASN A 108 -20.29 -19.69 -1.32
CA ASN A 108 -20.88 -18.48 -0.75
C ASN A 108 -19.83 -17.61 -0.04
N PRO A 109 -19.67 -16.32 -0.39
CA PRO A 109 -18.80 -15.41 0.36
C PRO A 109 -19.49 -14.77 1.58
N TRP A 110 -20.82 -14.82 1.69
CA TRP A 110 -21.61 -14.16 2.73
C TRP A 110 -21.87 -15.09 3.91
N THR A 111 -20.90 -15.18 4.83
CA THR A 111 -21.01 -15.98 6.06
C THR A 111 -20.96 -15.10 7.31
N PHE A 112 -21.34 -15.68 8.45
CA PHE A 112 -21.13 -15.03 9.74
C PHE A 112 -19.63 -14.77 10.01
N ARG A 113 -18.75 -15.75 9.76
CA ARG A 113 -17.32 -15.59 10.03
C ARG A 113 -16.73 -14.48 9.16
N MET A 114 -17.15 -14.35 7.91
CA MET A 114 -16.74 -13.25 7.04
C MET A 114 -17.07 -11.89 7.67
N TRP A 115 -18.30 -11.69 8.13
CA TRP A 115 -18.70 -10.44 8.77
C TRP A 115 -17.98 -10.20 10.10
N PHE A 116 -17.91 -11.22 10.95
CA PHE A 116 -17.29 -11.11 12.27
C PHE A 116 -15.79 -10.82 12.17
N LEU A 117 -15.05 -11.59 11.37
CA LEU A 117 -13.61 -11.40 11.16
C LEU A 117 -13.33 -10.15 10.33
N GLY A 118 -14.11 -9.89 9.28
CA GLY A 118 -13.97 -8.70 8.43
C GLY A 118 -14.12 -7.43 9.24
N LEU A 119 -15.18 -7.28 10.04
CA LEU A 119 -15.40 -6.11 10.89
C LEU A 119 -14.35 -6.02 12.02
N GLY A 120 -14.04 -7.14 12.67
CA GLY A 120 -13.04 -7.18 13.74
C GLY A 120 -11.63 -6.79 13.25
N LEU A 121 -11.19 -7.34 12.12
CA LEU A 121 -9.91 -7.02 11.51
C LEU A 121 -9.89 -5.63 10.88
N SER A 122 -11.00 -5.13 10.36
CA SER A 122 -11.12 -3.73 9.93
C SER A 122 -10.94 -2.77 11.11
N ALA A 123 -11.54 -3.09 12.26
CA ALA A 123 -11.40 -2.28 13.45
C ALA A 123 -9.96 -2.30 13.98
N PHE A 124 -9.37 -3.49 14.04
CA PHE A 124 -7.98 -3.68 14.45
C PHE A 124 -6.98 -2.95 13.54
N SER A 125 -7.12 -3.13 12.22
CA SER A 125 -6.20 -2.55 11.23
C SER A 125 -6.27 -1.02 11.19
N SER A 126 -7.46 -0.43 11.29
CA SER A 126 -7.64 1.03 11.32
C SER A 126 -7.03 1.66 12.58
N VAL A 127 -7.24 1.08 13.75
CA VAL A 127 -6.64 1.57 15.01
C VAL A 127 -5.12 1.53 14.90
N LEU A 128 -4.57 0.42 14.41
CA LEU A 128 -3.13 0.24 14.28
C LEU A 128 -2.52 1.20 13.25
N ALA A 129 -3.13 1.34 12.07
CA ALA A 129 -2.69 2.25 11.03
C ALA A 129 -2.69 3.71 11.50
N THR A 130 -3.70 4.11 12.29
CA THR A 130 -3.73 5.46 12.88
C THR A 130 -2.59 5.64 13.89
N ILE A 131 -2.35 4.66 14.78
CA ILE A 131 -1.25 4.75 15.76
C ILE A 131 0.10 4.86 15.04
N TYR A 132 0.33 4.08 14.00
CA TYR A 132 1.57 4.10 13.21
C TYR A 132 1.81 5.45 12.54
N GLN A 133 0.76 6.19 12.17
CA GLN A 133 0.90 7.54 11.61
C GLN A 133 1.46 8.56 12.60
N PHE A 134 1.26 8.35 13.91
CA PHE A 134 1.80 9.19 14.97
C PHE A 134 3.12 8.68 15.54
N LYS A 135 3.73 7.63 14.96
CA LYS A 135 5.04 7.13 15.37
C LYS A 135 6.17 7.82 14.60
N PRO A 136 7.40 7.85 15.15
CA PRO A 136 8.58 8.37 14.46
C PRO A 136 8.89 7.66 13.14
N GLN A 137 8.57 6.37 13.03
CA GLN A 137 8.75 5.57 11.82
C GLN A 137 7.38 5.12 11.30
N GLY A 138 7.11 5.41 10.02
CA GLY A 138 5.87 5.03 9.36
C GLY A 138 5.87 3.55 9.03
N ILE A 139 5.05 2.77 9.74
CA ILE A 139 4.83 1.35 9.45
C ILE A 139 3.52 1.23 8.69
N VAL A 140 3.54 0.57 7.53
CA VAL A 140 2.33 0.26 6.77
C VAL A 140 1.94 -1.18 7.07
N LEU A 141 0.69 -1.40 7.46
CA LEU A 141 0.18 -2.73 7.71
C LEU A 141 0.00 -3.49 6.38
N SER A 142 0.66 -4.63 6.24
CA SER A 142 0.56 -5.41 5.01
C SER A 142 -0.77 -6.18 4.90
N ALA A 143 -1.30 -6.25 3.68
CA ALA A 143 -2.43 -7.13 3.35
C ALA A 143 -2.07 -8.63 3.49
N THR A 144 -0.79 -9.02 3.34
CA THR A 144 -0.37 -10.41 3.54
C THR A 144 -0.51 -10.82 5.01
N PHE A 145 -0.15 -9.93 5.94
CA PHE A 145 -0.37 -10.12 7.37
C PHE A 145 -1.86 -10.28 7.69
N LEU A 146 -2.71 -9.42 7.13
CA LEU A 146 -4.17 -9.52 7.29
C LEU A 146 -4.71 -10.84 6.72
N CYS A 147 -4.15 -11.33 5.61
CA CYS A 147 -4.49 -12.62 5.03
C CYS A 147 -4.10 -13.78 5.97
N VAL A 148 -2.90 -13.78 6.56
CA VAL A 148 -2.45 -14.83 7.48
C VAL A 148 -3.27 -14.84 8.76
N ILE A 149 -3.47 -13.69 9.40
CA ILE A 149 -4.20 -13.63 10.67
C ILE A 149 -5.68 -13.98 10.49
N SER A 150 -6.32 -13.56 9.39
CA SER A 150 -7.69 -13.95 9.07
C SER A 150 -7.82 -15.46 8.83
N TYR A 151 -6.85 -16.09 8.18
CA TYR A 151 -6.82 -17.55 8.01
C TYR A 151 -6.76 -18.27 9.35
N VAL A 152 -5.84 -17.89 10.24
CA VAL A 152 -5.69 -18.51 11.56
C VAL A 152 -6.96 -18.34 12.40
N LEU A 153 -7.53 -17.13 12.43
CA LEU A 153 -8.77 -16.86 13.17
C LEU A 153 -9.97 -17.61 12.57
N ALA A 154 -10.04 -17.75 11.24
CA ALA A 154 -11.09 -18.50 10.58
C ALA A 154 -11.03 -20.00 10.89
N LEU A 155 -9.84 -20.60 10.93
CA LEU A 155 -9.66 -21.99 11.36
C LEU A 155 -10.09 -22.20 12.81
N ILE A 156 -9.81 -21.24 13.70
CA ILE A 156 -10.30 -21.28 15.09
C ILE A 156 -11.83 -21.27 15.12
N LEU A 157 -12.47 -20.42 14.32
CA LEU A 157 -13.93 -20.37 14.21
C LEU A 157 -14.54 -21.61 13.52
N GLU A 158 -13.76 -22.34 12.73
CA GLU A 158 -14.22 -23.60 12.13
C GLU A 158 -14.42 -24.72 13.17
N TYR A 159 -13.78 -24.64 14.34
CA TYR A 159 -14.04 -25.56 15.45
C TYR A 159 -15.45 -25.42 16.06
N ILE A 160 -16.19 -24.35 15.76
CA ILE A 160 -17.59 -24.22 16.18
C ILE A 160 -18.40 -25.36 15.55
N PRO A 161 -19.15 -26.17 16.32
CA PRO A 161 -19.85 -27.33 15.79
C PRO A 161 -20.83 -26.95 14.66
N LYS A 162 -20.79 -27.69 13.55
CA LYS A 162 -21.63 -27.47 12.35
C LYS A 162 -23.10 -27.90 12.57
N SER A 163 -23.40 -28.65 13.62
CA SER A 163 -24.73 -29.18 13.92
C SER A 163 -25.55 -28.27 14.86
N GLY A 164 -26.88 -28.35 14.75
CA GLY A 164 -27.82 -27.56 15.55
C GLY A 164 -28.12 -26.15 15.00
N PHE A 165 -29.00 -25.42 15.69
CA PHE A 165 -29.41 -24.06 15.32
C PHE A 165 -28.23 -23.07 15.31
N ILE A 166 -27.34 -23.20 16.30
CA ILE A 166 -26.11 -22.41 16.44
C ILE A 166 -25.14 -22.73 15.29
N GLY A 167 -24.89 -24.01 15.02
CA GLY A 167 -23.99 -24.42 13.94
C GLY A 167 -24.42 -23.92 12.56
N ARG A 168 -25.73 -23.98 12.25
CA ARG A 168 -26.27 -23.48 10.97
C ARG A 168 -26.07 -21.97 10.76
N TRP A 169 -25.99 -21.18 11.83
CA TRP A 169 -25.81 -19.73 11.73
C TRP A 169 -24.33 -19.32 11.76
N PHE A 170 -23.56 -19.88 12.69
CA PHE A 170 -22.17 -19.47 12.95
C PHE A 170 -21.15 -20.20 12.06
N ASN A 171 -21.42 -21.45 11.66
CA ASN A 171 -20.53 -22.27 10.85
C ASN A 171 -21.33 -23.03 9.78
N ASN A 172 -21.90 -22.27 8.85
CA ASN A 172 -22.80 -22.78 7.81
C ASN A 172 -22.10 -23.63 6.73
N GLN A 173 -20.80 -23.42 6.50
CA GLN A 173 -20.01 -24.11 5.48
C GLN A 173 -18.52 -24.18 5.87
N PRO A 174 -17.72 -25.08 5.26
CA PRO A 174 -16.26 -25.07 5.42
C PRO A 174 -15.67 -23.72 4.98
N PHE A 175 -14.57 -23.31 5.61
CA PHE A 175 -13.91 -22.07 5.25
C PHE A 175 -13.38 -22.14 3.81
N ASN A 176 -13.73 -21.16 2.98
CA ASN A 176 -13.40 -21.16 1.55
C ASN A 176 -12.65 -19.89 1.13
N HIS A 177 -12.01 -19.97 -0.04
CA HIS A 177 -11.17 -18.88 -0.54
C HIS A 177 -11.93 -17.57 -0.80
N LYS A 178 -13.22 -17.60 -1.16
CA LYS A 178 -14.04 -16.40 -1.40
C LYS A 178 -14.43 -15.70 -0.12
N GLU A 179 -14.76 -16.49 0.91
CA GLU A 179 -14.96 -16.03 2.27
C GLU A 179 -13.70 -15.33 2.79
N HIS A 180 -12.53 -15.94 2.57
CA HIS A 180 -11.24 -15.37 2.95
C HIS A 180 -10.90 -14.09 2.18
N ALA A 181 -11.07 -14.10 0.86
CA ALA A 181 -10.86 -12.92 0.02
C ALA A 181 -11.77 -11.75 0.42
N ALA A 182 -13.03 -12.02 0.79
CA ALA A 182 -13.96 -11.00 1.28
C ALA A 182 -13.49 -10.38 2.61
N ILE A 183 -13.03 -11.20 3.58
CA ILE A 183 -12.43 -10.71 4.83
C ILE A 183 -11.21 -9.84 4.55
N LEU A 184 -10.36 -10.28 3.61
CA LEU A 184 -9.14 -9.57 3.28
C LEU A 184 -9.43 -8.20 2.64
N ILE A 185 -10.34 -8.13 1.67
CA ILE A 185 -10.71 -6.86 1.03
C ILE A 185 -11.36 -5.91 2.06
N MET A 186 -12.25 -6.42 2.93
CA MET A 186 -12.85 -5.59 3.98
C MET A 186 -11.79 -5.04 4.94
N SER A 187 -10.88 -5.88 5.43
CA SER A 187 -9.86 -5.46 6.41
C SER A 187 -8.75 -4.60 5.81
N SER A 188 -8.31 -4.88 4.58
CA SER A 188 -7.25 -4.12 3.91
C SER A 188 -7.67 -2.69 3.56
N THR A 189 -8.94 -2.47 3.20
CA THR A 189 -9.47 -1.10 2.99
C THR A 189 -9.50 -0.23 4.25
N ALA A 190 -9.45 -0.85 5.44
CA ALA A 190 -9.35 -0.15 6.72
C ALA A 190 -7.90 0.03 7.19
N ALA A 191 -6.93 -0.61 6.53
CA ALA A 191 -5.53 -0.70 6.99
C ALA A 191 -4.68 0.55 6.71
N ARG A 192 -5.30 1.68 6.31
CA ARG A 192 -4.63 2.96 6.10
C ARG A 192 -5.27 4.05 6.94
N SER A 193 -4.43 4.93 7.50
CA SER A 193 -4.90 6.13 8.19
C SER A 193 -5.56 7.08 7.17
N ALA A 194 -6.72 7.64 7.53
CA ALA A 194 -7.44 8.56 6.65
C ALA A 194 -6.78 9.95 6.66
N MET A 195 -6.44 10.50 5.49
CA MET A 195 -5.86 11.85 5.38
C MET A 195 -6.74 12.94 6.00
N ALA A 196 -8.07 12.80 5.97
CA ALA A 196 -8.97 13.72 6.66
C ALA A 196 -8.71 13.77 8.18
N ALA A 197 -8.30 12.65 8.79
CA ALA A 197 -7.93 12.62 10.19
C ALA A 197 -6.64 13.43 10.46
N GLU A 198 -5.69 13.44 9.52
CA GLU A 198 -4.50 14.30 9.58
C GLU A 198 -4.84 15.78 9.45
N VAL A 199 -5.75 16.13 8.53
CA VAL A 199 -6.26 17.51 8.39
C VAL A 199 -6.90 17.97 9.70
N ILE A 200 -7.74 17.13 10.30
CA ILE A 200 -8.39 17.40 11.59
C ILE A 200 -7.34 17.52 12.71
N ALA A 201 -6.31 16.66 12.73
CA ALA A 201 -5.24 16.71 13.70
C ALA A 201 -4.46 18.03 13.61
N VAL A 202 -4.08 18.45 12.39
CA VAL A 202 -3.41 19.72 12.16
C VAL A 202 -4.29 20.90 12.57
N GLN A 203 -5.59 20.89 12.22
CA GLN A 203 -6.54 21.92 12.66
C GLN A 203 -6.60 22.04 14.18
N ARG A 204 -6.60 20.91 14.91
CA ARG A 204 -6.64 20.91 16.38
C ARG A 204 -5.33 21.40 17.02
N LEU A 205 -4.20 21.14 16.39
CA LEU A 205 -2.87 21.45 16.92
C LEU A 205 -2.46 22.90 16.66
N TRP A 206 -2.63 23.40 15.43
CA TRP A 206 -2.12 24.69 14.97
C TRP A 206 -3.19 25.77 14.72
N TYR A 207 -4.47 25.41 14.59
CA TYR A 207 -5.54 26.37 14.27
C TYR A 207 -6.51 26.53 15.45
N SER A 208 -7.17 27.70 15.52
CA SER A 208 -8.10 28.06 16.60
C SER A 208 -9.51 27.49 16.41
N SER A 209 -9.89 27.17 15.16
CA SER A 209 -11.21 26.67 14.80
C SER A 209 -11.20 25.15 14.66
N VAL A 210 -11.88 24.46 15.58
CA VAL A 210 -12.04 23.00 15.55
C VAL A 210 -13.47 22.66 15.12
N PRO A 211 -13.66 21.90 14.03
CA PRO A 211 -14.98 21.48 13.58
C PRO A 211 -15.70 20.59 14.62
N ASN A 212 -17.04 20.60 14.58
CA ASN A 212 -17.85 19.70 15.40
C ASN A 212 -17.53 18.22 15.07
N PRO A 213 -17.46 17.30 16.06
CA PRO A 213 -17.28 15.87 15.83
C PRO A 213 -18.12 15.24 14.71
N ALA A 214 -19.39 15.66 14.55
CA ALA A 214 -20.23 15.14 13.47
C ALA A 214 -19.68 15.53 12.08
N VAL A 215 -19.26 16.80 11.92
CA VAL A 215 -18.66 17.31 10.68
C VAL A 215 -17.37 16.57 10.38
N CYS A 216 -16.54 16.31 11.40
CA CYS A 216 -15.31 15.52 11.25
C CYS A 216 -15.57 14.11 10.70
N ILE A 217 -16.56 13.39 11.23
CA ILE A 217 -16.89 12.03 10.77
C ILE A 217 -17.40 12.06 9.33
N PHE A 218 -18.32 12.97 9.00
CA PHE A 218 -18.85 13.10 7.63
C PHE A 218 -17.78 13.55 6.64
N LEU A 219 -16.83 14.40 7.05
CA LEU A 219 -15.69 14.81 6.25
C LEU A 219 -14.78 13.62 5.92
N ILE A 220 -14.50 12.77 6.91
CA ILE A 220 -13.73 11.54 6.69
C ILE A 220 -14.49 10.61 5.74
N PHE A 221 -15.78 10.34 5.97
CA PHE A 221 -16.56 9.49 5.06
C PHE A 221 -16.58 10.00 3.63
N SER A 222 -16.91 11.27 3.43
CA SER A 222 -16.95 11.90 2.11
C SER A 222 -15.60 11.80 1.40
N SER A 223 -14.51 12.20 2.07
CA SER A 223 -13.17 12.21 1.46
C SER A 223 -12.67 10.80 1.11
N GLN A 224 -12.98 9.78 1.91
CA GLN A 224 -12.51 8.41 1.66
C GLN A 224 -13.24 7.74 0.49
N ILE A 225 -14.56 7.96 0.34
CA ILE A 225 -15.37 7.27 -0.67
C ILE A 225 -15.55 8.08 -1.97
N LEU A 226 -15.17 9.36 -2.01
CA LEU A 226 -15.26 10.19 -3.22
C LEU A 226 -14.45 9.60 -4.37
N GLY A 227 -13.21 9.18 -4.09
CA GLY A 227 -12.34 8.50 -5.05
C GLY A 227 -12.91 7.17 -5.54
N TYR A 228 -13.65 6.44 -4.69
CA TYR A 228 -14.25 5.16 -5.02
C TYR A 228 -15.33 5.31 -6.10
N GLY A 229 -16.14 6.37 -6.01
CA GLY A 229 -17.14 6.65 -7.02
C GLY A 229 -16.54 6.85 -8.42
N ILE A 230 -15.42 7.58 -8.50
CA ILE A 230 -14.74 7.83 -9.79
C ILE A 230 -14.04 6.58 -10.31
N ALA A 231 -13.22 5.93 -9.48
CA ALA A 231 -12.46 4.74 -9.88
C ALA A 231 -13.39 3.58 -10.29
N GLY A 232 -14.54 3.43 -9.62
CA GLY A 232 -15.54 2.44 -10.01
C GLY A 232 -16.13 2.67 -11.40
N LEU A 233 -16.31 3.92 -11.82
CA LEU A 233 -16.72 4.26 -13.20
C LEU A 233 -15.62 3.94 -14.22
N LEU A 234 -14.35 4.02 -13.81
CA LEU A 234 -13.17 3.73 -14.64
C LEU A 234 -12.77 2.24 -14.67
N ARG A 235 -13.43 1.37 -13.90
CA ARG A 235 -13.04 -0.06 -13.76
C ARG A 235 -13.00 -0.83 -15.09
N LYS A 236 -13.87 -0.47 -16.04
CA LYS A 236 -13.91 -1.11 -17.38
C LYS A 236 -12.60 -0.91 -18.14
N ILE A 237 -11.93 0.22 -17.91
CA ILE A 237 -10.69 0.60 -18.58
C ILE A 237 -9.48 0.11 -17.79
N LEU A 238 -9.51 0.23 -16.46
CA LEU A 238 -8.31 0.05 -15.62
C LEU A 238 -8.23 -1.28 -14.87
N VAL A 239 -9.27 -2.11 -14.89
CA VAL A 239 -9.33 -3.39 -14.15
C VAL A 239 -9.56 -4.57 -15.09
N TYR A 240 -10.50 -4.47 -16.03
CA TYR A 240 -10.87 -5.60 -16.88
C TYR A 240 -9.79 -6.02 -17.91
N PRO A 241 -9.00 -5.11 -18.51
CA PRO A 241 -7.94 -5.53 -19.43
C PRO A 241 -6.84 -6.33 -18.70
N THR A 242 -6.31 -7.35 -19.39
CA THR A 242 -5.21 -8.22 -18.89
C THR A 242 -3.94 -7.43 -18.62
N LYS A 243 -3.69 -6.41 -19.45
CA LYS A 243 -2.52 -5.52 -19.38
C LYS A 243 -2.35 -4.83 -18.02
N PHE A 244 -3.44 -4.53 -17.32
CA PHE A 244 -3.40 -3.96 -15.97
C PHE A 244 -3.42 -5.07 -14.91
N PHE A 245 -2.23 -5.56 -14.56
CA PHE A 245 -2.10 -6.75 -13.70
C PHE A 245 -1.96 -6.45 -12.19
N TYR A 246 -1.63 -5.21 -11.79
CA TYR A 246 -1.44 -4.80 -10.39
C TYR A 246 -0.47 -5.72 -9.62
N PRO A 247 0.85 -5.60 -9.83
CA PRO A 247 1.82 -6.58 -9.32
C PRO A 247 1.77 -6.84 -7.81
N ALA A 248 1.38 -5.85 -7.01
CA ALA A 248 1.23 -5.98 -5.56
C ALA A 248 0.15 -7.00 -5.13
N ASN A 249 -0.79 -7.37 -6.03
CA ASN A 249 -1.81 -8.38 -5.76
C ASN A 249 -1.30 -9.82 -5.96
N LEU A 250 -0.19 -10.02 -6.68
CA LEU A 250 0.33 -11.36 -7.01
C LEU A 250 0.75 -12.16 -5.76
N PRO A 251 1.51 -11.60 -4.80
CA PRO A 251 1.84 -12.32 -3.57
C PRO A 251 0.60 -12.71 -2.76
N ILE A 252 -0.40 -11.82 -2.70
CA ILE A 252 -1.63 -12.02 -1.95
C ILE A 252 -2.44 -13.17 -2.55
N MET A 253 -2.62 -13.15 -3.88
CA MET A 253 -3.32 -14.22 -4.59
C MET A 253 -2.61 -15.56 -4.48
N SER A 254 -1.28 -15.56 -4.66
CA SER A 254 -0.47 -16.76 -4.51
C SER A 254 -0.58 -17.36 -3.11
N LEU A 255 -0.66 -16.52 -2.07
CA LEU A 255 -0.91 -16.97 -0.70
C LEU A 255 -2.32 -17.57 -0.54
N LEU A 256 -3.37 -16.87 -1.00
CA LEU A 256 -4.76 -17.35 -0.93
C LEU A 256 -4.93 -18.73 -1.59
N ASP A 257 -4.38 -18.89 -2.80
CA ASP A 257 -4.40 -20.16 -3.54
C ASP A 257 -3.62 -21.25 -2.80
N THR A 258 -2.45 -20.91 -2.24
CA THR A 258 -1.61 -21.85 -1.49
C THR A 258 -2.29 -22.36 -0.22
N LEU A 259 -3.11 -21.53 0.44
CA LEU A 259 -3.82 -21.87 1.67
C LEU A 259 -5.09 -22.71 1.44
N HIS A 260 -5.82 -22.51 0.34
CA HIS A 260 -7.16 -23.10 0.14
C HIS A 260 -7.23 -24.25 -0.88
N ARG A 261 -6.30 -24.35 -1.83
CA ARG A 261 -6.30 -25.45 -2.83
C ARG A 261 -5.70 -26.74 -2.27
N GLU A 262 -5.94 -27.85 -2.97
CA GLU A 262 -5.59 -29.22 -2.54
C GLU A 262 -4.16 -29.36 -2.00
N LYS A 263 -4.05 -30.06 -0.86
CA LYS A 263 -2.83 -30.13 -0.05
C LYS A 263 -1.69 -30.88 -0.75
N GLU A 264 -1.99 -31.81 -1.65
CA GLU A 264 -0.97 -32.67 -2.28
C GLU A 264 -0.08 -31.88 -3.26
N GLY A 265 -0.68 -31.10 -4.17
CA GLY A 265 0.07 -30.23 -5.09
C GLY A 265 0.73 -29.02 -4.42
N ASN A 266 0.11 -28.47 -3.37
CA ASN A 266 0.60 -27.27 -2.68
C ASN A 266 1.53 -27.51 -1.49
N ARG A 267 1.79 -28.77 -1.11
CA ARG A 267 2.63 -29.10 0.07
C ARG A 267 4.01 -28.45 0.02
N ARG A 268 4.64 -28.38 -1.16
CA ARG A 268 5.96 -27.75 -1.33
C ARG A 268 5.88 -26.22 -1.18
N ARG A 269 4.85 -25.57 -1.73
CA ARG A 269 4.63 -24.13 -1.60
C ARG A 269 4.37 -23.73 -0.14
N LEU A 270 3.49 -24.47 0.55
CA LEU A 270 3.23 -24.27 1.99
C LEU A 270 4.49 -24.46 2.85
N LYS A 271 5.31 -25.47 2.56
CA LYS A 271 6.59 -25.67 3.26
C LYS A 271 7.51 -24.45 3.11
N VAL A 272 7.67 -23.93 1.89
CA VAL A 272 8.47 -22.73 1.64
C VAL A 272 7.92 -21.53 2.40
N PHE A 273 6.59 -21.33 2.37
CA PHE A 273 5.91 -20.27 3.11
C PHE A 273 6.24 -20.33 4.62
N TYR A 274 5.99 -21.47 5.28
CA TYR A 274 6.21 -21.59 6.72
C TYR A 274 7.68 -21.51 7.12
N ILE A 275 8.59 -22.04 6.31
CA ILE A 275 10.04 -21.90 6.56
C ILE A 275 10.44 -20.43 6.47
N ALA A 276 10.06 -19.72 5.40
CA ALA A 276 10.37 -18.31 5.24
C ALA A 276 9.77 -17.47 6.36
N PHE A 277 8.49 -17.70 6.69
CA PHE A 277 7.78 -17.04 7.77
C PHE A 277 8.48 -17.24 9.11
N ALA A 278 8.86 -18.47 9.47
CA ALA A 278 9.51 -18.76 10.75
C ALA A 278 10.94 -18.18 10.82
N LEU A 279 11.71 -18.28 9.72
CA LEU A 279 13.07 -17.74 9.67
C LEU A 279 13.07 -16.22 9.82
N ILE A 280 12.21 -15.52 9.06
CA ILE A 280 12.16 -14.06 9.13
C ILE A 280 11.58 -13.58 10.47
N PHE A 281 10.58 -14.28 11.02
CA PHE A 281 10.01 -13.97 12.33
C PHE A 281 11.06 -13.98 13.44
N VAL A 282 12.01 -14.94 13.40
CA VAL A 282 13.12 -14.98 14.36
C VAL A 282 14.20 -13.96 13.99
N TRP A 283 14.49 -13.81 12.70
CA TRP A 283 15.55 -12.92 12.23
C TRP A 283 15.27 -11.46 12.57
N GLU A 284 14.07 -10.95 12.35
CA GLU A 284 13.72 -9.53 12.53
C GLU A 284 13.84 -9.03 13.98
N VAL A 285 13.80 -9.92 14.97
CA VAL A 285 14.13 -9.55 16.36
C VAL A 285 15.58 -9.06 16.48
N VAL A 286 16.47 -9.54 15.61
CA VAL A 286 17.89 -9.17 15.61
C VAL A 286 18.11 -7.73 15.13
N PRO A 287 17.77 -7.34 13.88
CA PRO A 287 17.96 -5.97 13.44
C PRO A 287 17.03 -4.97 14.16
N GLU A 288 15.80 -5.33 14.53
CA GLU A 288 14.90 -4.33 15.13
C GLU A 288 15.21 -4.04 16.61
N TYR A 289 15.62 -5.06 17.38
CA TYR A 289 15.74 -4.92 18.84
C TYR A 289 17.14 -5.22 19.38
N LEU A 290 17.74 -6.35 19.00
CA LEU A 290 19.02 -6.77 19.60
C LEU A 290 20.19 -5.97 19.05
N MET A 291 20.26 -5.75 17.74
CA MET A 291 21.37 -5.16 17.01
C MET A 291 20.90 -4.18 15.91
N PRO A 292 20.37 -3.00 16.28
CA PRO A 292 19.91 -1.96 15.35
C PRO A 292 20.90 -1.54 14.26
N ILE A 293 22.21 -1.73 14.43
CA ILE A 293 23.20 -1.44 13.37
C ILE A 293 22.93 -2.21 12.07
N LEU A 294 22.25 -3.36 12.12
CA LEU A 294 21.88 -4.13 10.94
C LEU A 294 20.84 -3.44 10.04
N THR A 295 20.14 -2.42 10.56
CA THR A 295 19.27 -1.56 9.74
C THR A 295 20.06 -0.74 8.73
N GLY A 296 21.36 -0.49 8.97
CA GLY A 296 22.25 0.19 8.02
C GLY A 296 23.72 0.06 8.40
N VAL A 297 24.41 -0.92 7.85
CA VAL A 297 25.86 -1.09 8.00
C VAL A 297 26.58 -0.27 6.94
N SER A 298 27.02 0.93 7.30
CA SER A 298 27.84 1.78 6.42
C SER A 298 29.34 1.52 6.66
N ILE A 299 29.99 0.81 5.73
CA ILE A 299 31.44 0.54 5.77
C ILE A 299 32.24 1.85 5.80
N PHE A 300 31.76 2.87 5.08
CA PHE A 300 32.41 4.16 4.98
C PHE A 300 32.36 4.95 6.29
N CYS A 301 31.23 4.96 6.98
CA CYS A 301 31.13 5.61 8.28
C CYS A 301 31.93 4.89 9.36
N LEU A 302 31.97 3.55 9.33
CA LEU A 302 32.85 2.78 10.21
C LEU A 302 34.33 3.12 9.98
N ALA A 303 34.75 3.36 8.74
CA ALA A 303 36.11 3.74 8.38
C ALA A 303 36.47 5.18 8.78
N LYS A 304 35.53 6.14 8.63
CA LYS A 304 35.78 7.56 8.95
C LYS A 304 34.58 8.21 9.65
N ARG A 305 34.62 8.19 10.99
CA ARG A 305 33.54 8.67 11.88
C ARG A 305 33.49 10.18 12.14
N ASN A 306 34.48 10.94 11.69
CA ASN A 306 34.65 12.36 12.07
C ASN A 306 34.37 13.33 10.91
N SER A 307 33.54 12.95 9.93
CA SER A 307 33.35 13.72 8.70
C SER A 307 31.89 13.84 8.29
N MET A 308 31.33 15.05 8.32
CA MET A 308 29.95 15.31 7.89
C MET A 308 29.70 14.95 6.42
N ALA A 309 30.67 15.16 5.54
CA ALA A 309 30.54 14.75 4.14
C ALA A 309 30.37 13.22 3.99
N PHE A 310 30.91 12.42 4.92
CA PHE A 310 30.71 10.97 4.92
C PHE A 310 29.30 10.63 5.41
N THR A 311 28.83 11.30 6.48
CA THR A 311 27.44 11.18 6.96
C THR A 311 26.44 11.48 5.85
N TYR A 312 26.59 12.59 5.12
CA TYR A 312 25.63 12.98 4.09
C TYR A 312 25.55 12.02 2.90
N ILE A 313 26.69 11.46 2.48
CA ILE A 313 26.75 10.60 1.29
C ILE A 313 26.47 9.13 1.65
N PHE A 314 27.09 8.63 2.72
CA PHE A 314 27.11 7.21 3.07
C PHE A 314 26.35 6.86 4.35
N GLY A 315 26.01 7.85 5.18
CA GLY A 315 25.15 7.67 6.35
C GLY A 315 23.68 7.61 5.95
N GLY A 316 22.87 6.93 6.77
CA GLY A 316 21.47 6.75 6.45
C GLY A 316 20.76 5.68 7.29
N ALA A 317 21.35 5.22 8.38
CA ALA A 317 20.70 4.32 9.33
C ALA A 317 19.72 5.06 10.25
N ASN A 318 19.91 6.37 10.45
CA ASN A 318 18.97 7.23 11.16
C ASN A 318 18.15 8.10 10.20
N GLY A 319 16.99 8.55 10.69
CA GLY A 319 16.11 9.44 9.94
C GLY A 319 16.79 10.77 9.59
N ASN A 320 16.69 11.19 8.33
CA ASN A 320 17.23 12.48 7.82
C ASN A 320 18.75 12.63 7.97
N GLU A 321 19.49 11.53 8.00
CA GLU A 321 20.94 11.53 8.17
C GLU A 321 21.70 11.80 6.86
N GLY A 322 21.41 11.00 5.81
CA GLY A 322 22.14 11.02 4.54
C GLY A 322 21.53 10.10 3.49
N LEU A 323 22.23 9.93 2.36
CA LEU A 323 21.75 9.19 1.19
C LEU A 323 21.87 7.66 1.30
N GLY A 324 22.61 7.15 2.29
CA GLY A 324 22.82 5.70 2.50
C GLY A 324 23.58 4.98 1.38
N ILE A 325 24.37 5.68 0.55
CA ILE A 325 25.07 5.06 -0.58
C ILE A 325 26.02 3.97 -0.08
N GLY A 326 25.93 2.78 -0.65
CA GLY A 326 26.79 1.65 -0.27
C GLY A 326 26.59 1.13 1.16
N SER A 327 25.56 1.59 1.88
CA SER A 327 25.13 1.02 3.14
C SER A 327 24.38 -0.28 2.88
N LEU A 328 24.60 -1.30 3.73
CA LEU A 328 23.92 -2.58 3.64
C LEU A 328 22.93 -2.72 4.79
N CYS A 329 21.66 -2.92 4.44
CA CYS A 329 20.59 -3.25 5.38
C CYS A 329 20.32 -4.75 5.36
N PHE A 330 20.10 -5.34 6.53
CA PHE A 330 19.72 -6.74 6.70
C PHE A 330 18.34 -6.90 7.36
N ASP A 331 17.59 -5.81 7.44
CA ASP A 331 16.24 -5.74 7.99
C ASP A 331 15.24 -5.78 6.83
N PHE A 332 14.39 -6.81 6.79
CA PHE A 332 13.42 -6.97 5.73
C PHE A 332 12.25 -5.99 5.82
N GLN A 333 11.98 -5.41 7.00
CA GLN A 333 10.99 -4.35 7.16
C GLN A 333 11.36 -3.12 6.33
N TYR A 334 12.66 -2.78 6.24
CA TYR A 334 13.12 -1.67 5.39
C TYR A 334 13.42 -2.07 3.94
N ILE A 335 13.87 -3.31 3.68
CA ILE A 335 14.05 -3.81 2.30
C ILE A 335 12.69 -3.89 1.59
N GLY A 336 11.68 -4.46 2.25
CA GLY A 336 10.32 -4.55 1.74
C GLY A 336 10.09 -5.64 0.70
N SER A 337 8.84 -6.12 0.65
CA SER A 337 8.38 -7.17 -0.26
C SER A 337 8.29 -6.74 -1.73
N SER A 338 8.27 -5.43 -2.01
CA SER A 338 8.23 -4.86 -3.35
C SER A 338 9.42 -5.27 -4.22
N ALA A 339 10.57 -5.60 -3.60
CA ALA A 339 11.73 -6.16 -4.30
C ALA A 339 11.42 -7.49 -5.01
N LEU A 340 10.46 -8.27 -4.50
CA LEU A 340 10.13 -9.61 -5.01
C LEU A 340 8.96 -9.63 -5.99
N TYR A 341 8.14 -8.58 -6.07
CA TYR A 341 6.96 -8.58 -6.96
C TYR A 341 6.98 -7.50 -8.03
N LEU A 342 7.76 -6.43 -7.86
CA LEU A 342 7.80 -5.36 -8.87
C LEU A 342 8.45 -5.86 -10.17
N PRO A 343 7.94 -5.43 -11.34
CA PRO A 343 8.55 -5.76 -12.62
C PRO A 343 10.01 -5.30 -12.69
N LEU A 344 10.85 -6.07 -13.39
CA LEU A 344 12.25 -5.73 -13.63
C LEU A 344 12.40 -4.34 -14.29
N MET A 345 11.49 -4.00 -15.22
CA MET A 345 11.49 -2.69 -15.88
C MET A 345 11.24 -1.56 -14.89
N THR A 346 10.28 -1.71 -13.97
CA THR A 346 10.03 -0.73 -12.90
C THR A 346 11.29 -0.57 -12.04
N ILE A 347 11.87 -1.67 -11.57
CA ILE A 347 13.09 -1.65 -10.73
C ILE A 347 14.28 -0.98 -11.45
N GLY A 348 14.47 -1.25 -12.74
CA GLY A 348 15.51 -0.60 -13.55
C GLY A 348 15.33 0.92 -13.62
N ASN A 349 14.10 1.39 -13.81
CA ASN A 349 13.79 2.83 -13.81
C ASN A 349 13.97 3.47 -12.42
N ILE A 350 13.59 2.76 -11.35
CA ILE A 350 13.84 3.18 -9.96
C ILE A 350 15.34 3.32 -9.72
N LEU A 351 16.16 2.36 -10.17
CA LEU A 351 17.61 2.38 -10.02
C LEU A 351 18.26 3.57 -10.74
N ILE A 352 17.84 3.85 -11.98
CA ILE A 352 18.32 5.01 -12.74
C ILE A 352 17.98 6.30 -11.99
N GLY A 353 16.74 6.43 -11.52
CA GLY A 353 16.31 7.59 -10.74
C GLY A 353 17.07 7.74 -9.42
N TYR A 354 17.35 6.65 -8.71
CA TYR A 354 18.15 6.64 -7.49
C TYR A 354 19.58 7.14 -7.71
N VAL A 355 20.25 6.67 -8.76
CA VAL A 355 21.61 7.14 -9.11
C VAL A 355 21.59 8.64 -9.44
N LEU A 356 20.59 9.08 -10.21
CA LEU A 356 20.41 10.50 -10.51
C LEU A 356 20.08 11.33 -9.27
N CYS A 357 19.30 10.81 -8.32
CA CYS A 357 19.01 11.45 -7.04
C CYS A 357 20.28 11.77 -6.28
N CYS A 358 21.19 10.80 -6.18
CA CYS A 358 22.47 10.98 -5.49
C CYS A 358 23.30 12.10 -6.15
N VAL A 359 23.37 12.11 -7.48
CA VAL A 359 24.09 13.15 -8.24
C VAL A 359 23.44 14.52 -8.05
N VAL A 360 22.11 14.61 -8.17
CA VAL A 360 21.38 15.87 -8.04
C VAL A 360 21.51 16.43 -6.62
N PHE A 361 21.33 15.62 -5.58
CA PHE A 361 21.38 16.08 -4.18
C PHE A 361 22.77 16.59 -3.81
N CYS A 362 23.82 15.86 -4.19
CA CYS A 362 25.19 16.35 -4.02
C CYS A 362 25.43 17.61 -4.84
N GLY A 363 24.93 17.67 -6.09
CA GLY A 363 25.05 18.82 -6.98
C GLY A 363 24.41 20.10 -6.42
N VAL A 364 23.16 20.02 -5.94
CA VAL A 364 22.47 21.20 -5.39
C VAL A 364 23.07 21.65 -4.06
N TYR A 365 23.48 20.71 -3.21
CA TYR A 365 24.04 21.03 -1.89
C TYR A 365 25.45 21.63 -1.99
N TYR A 366 26.37 20.94 -2.66
CA TYR A 366 27.75 21.42 -2.80
C TYR A 366 27.87 22.57 -3.81
N GLY A 367 26.95 22.67 -4.78
CA GLY A 367 26.80 23.84 -5.65
C GLY A 367 26.16 25.05 -4.96
N ASN A 368 25.79 24.94 -3.68
CA ASN A 368 25.15 25.97 -2.86
C ASN A 368 23.93 26.62 -3.53
N ILE A 369 23.17 25.84 -4.30
CA ILE A 369 21.95 26.31 -4.97
C ILE A 369 20.90 26.58 -3.89
N TRP A 370 20.23 27.73 -3.96
CA TRP A 370 19.27 28.20 -2.93
C TRP A 370 19.86 28.33 -1.51
N ARG A 371 21.17 28.64 -1.39
CA ARG A 371 21.87 28.71 -0.11
C ARG A 371 21.85 27.37 0.65
N ALA A 372 21.94 26.25 -0.07
CA ALA A 372 21.81 24.91 0.50
C ALA A 372 22.69 24.64 1.73
N GLN A 373 23.88 25.22 1.82
CA GLN A 373 24.83 24.98 2.92
C GLN A 373 24.43 25.66 4.24
N ASP A 374 23.48 26.59 4.20
CA ASP A 374 22.93 27.26 5.39
C ASP A 374 21.86 26.41 6.10
N PHE A 375 21.46 25.28 5.50
CA PHE A 375 20.40 24.40 5.98
C PHE A 375 20.88 22.95 6.12
N PRO A 376 20.18 22.09 6.87
CA PRO A 376 20.48 20.67 6.94
C PRO A 376 20.46 20.01 5.56
N PHE A 377 21.31 18.99 5.37
CA PHE A 377 21.40 18.26 4.11
C PHE A 377 20.05 17.62 3.73
N LEU A 378 19.36 17.00 4.69
CA LEU A 378 17.99 16.48 4.54
C LEU A 378 17.09 17.07 5.63
N SER A 379 15.98 17.70 5.24
CA SER A 379 14.96 18.17 6.18
C SER A 379 13.65 18.49 5.45
N GLN A 380 12.52 18.25 6.11
CA GLN A 380 11.18 18.64 5.63
C GLN A 380 10.67 19.94 6.26
N LEU A 381 11.50 20.61 7.08
CA LEU A 381 11.15 21.82 7.80
C LEU A 381 11.43 23.08 7.00
N LEU A 382 10.82 24.18 7.44
CA LEU A 382 11.13 25.53 6.96
C LEU A 382 12.15 26.20 7.88
N PHE A 383 13.03 26.97 7.28
CA PHE A 383 14.10 27.69 7.95
C PHE A 383 13.97 29.19 7.76
N SER A 384 14.29 29.93 8.82
CA SER A 384 14.31 31.38 8.80
C SER A 384 15.45 31.90 7.91
N PRO A 385 15.29 33.07 7.24
CA PRO A 385 16.37 33.74 6.52
C PRO A 385 17.63 34.02 7.35
N THR A 386 17.49 34.08 8.68
CA THR A 386 18.59 34.28 9.64
C THR A 386 19.45 33.03 9.87
N SER A 387 19.04 31.89 9.32
CA SER A 387 19.83 30.65 9.41
C SER A 387 21.13 30.80 8.64
N ASN A 388 22.20 30.27 9.23
CA ASN A 388 23.55 30.28 8.69
C ASN A 388 24.15 28.87 8.77
N SER A 389 25.27 28.65 8.08
CA SER A 389 26.00 27.38 8.06
C SER A 389 26.37 26.80 9.43
N THR A 390 26.33 27.58 10.51
CA THR A 390 26.66 27.15 11.89
C THR A 390 25.45 26.85 12.77
N THR A 391 24.27 27.38 12.46
CA THR A 391 23.08 27.23 13.33
C THR A 391 21.82 27.30 12.49
N TYR A 392 20.99 26.26 12.60
CA TYR A 392 19.72 26.19 11.91
C TYR A 392 18.62 26.82 12.77
N VAL A 393 17.90 27.79 12.23
CA VAL A 393 16.76 28.42 12.91
C VAL A 393 15.49 27.99 12.21
N THR A 394 14.69 27.16 12.88
CA THR A 394 13.40 26.72 12.36
C THR A 394 12.44 27.90 12.27
N PHE A 395 11.69 27.96 11.17
CA PHE A 395 10.77 29.05 10.92
C PHE A 395 9.50 28.90 11.76
N ASN A 396 9.14 29.94 12.51
CA ASN A 396 7.89 29.94 13.26
C ASN A 396 6.71 30.18 12.32
N GLN A 397 6.08 29.08 11.91
CA GLN A 397 4.94 29.05 11.00
C GLN A 397 3.75 29.91 11.45
N SER A 398 3.52 30.05 12.75
CA SER A 398 2.40 30.84 13.29
C SER A 398 2.67 32.34 13.29
N ALA A 399 3.93 32.77 13.13
CA ALA A 399 4.31 34.18 13.18
C ALA A 399 3.80 34.98 11.98
N VAL A 400 3.64 34.33 10.83
CA VAL A 400 3.17 34.96 9.58
C VAL A 400 1.68 34.85 9.34
N LEU A 401 0.94 34.20 10.25
CA LEU A 401 -0.49 34.00 10.13
C LEU A 401 -1.28 35.04 10.97
N ASP A 402 -2.46 35.41 10.50
CA ASP A 402 -3.44 36.21 11.23
C ASP A 402 -4.24 35.34 12.23
N SER A 403 -5.16 35.95 12.98
CA SER A 403 -6.01 35.24 13.94
C SER A 403 -6.97 34.22 13.31
N PHE A 404 -7.17 34.30 11.99
CA PHE A 404 -8.01 33.41 11.19
C PHE A 404 -7.18 32.35 10.45
N GLY A 405 -5.86 32.29 10.64
CA GLY A 405 -4.97 31.34 9.99
C GLY A 405 -4.64 31.68 8.52
N ARG A 406 -4.88 32.92 8.09
CA ARG A 406 -4.53 33.44 6.76
C ARG A 406 -3.18 34.14 6.79
N LEU A 407 -2.52 34.22 5.63
CA LEU A 407 -1.25 34.91 5.52
C LEU A 407 -1.42 36.43 5.74
N ASP A 408 -0.65 36.99 6.67
CA ASP A 408 -0.54 38.43 6.89
C ASP A 408 0.74 38.96 6.24
N GLU A 409 0.58 39.73 5.15
CA GLU A 409 1.68 40.30 4.38
C GLU A 409 2.58 41.24 5.20
N ALA A 410 2.02 41.94 6.20
CA ALA A 410 2.81 42.84 7.04
C ALA A 410 3.72 42.07 7.99
N LYS A 411 3.21 40.96 8.56
CA LYS A 411 4.02 40.06 9.40
C LYS A 411 5.05 39.30 8.59
N LEU A 412 4.70 38.86 7.38
CA LEU A 412 5.65 38.22 6.47
C LEU A 412 6.78 39.16 6.07
N ALA A 413 6.50 40.45 5.84
CA ALA A 413 7.53 41.43 5.53
C ALA A 413 8.51 41.67 6.70
N ALA A 414 8.03 41.51 7.95
CA ALA A 414 8.86 41.65 9.14
C ALA A 414 9.76 40.41 9.41
N GLU A 415 9.22 39.21 9.24
CA GLU A 415 9.92 37.94 9.49
C GLU A 415 10.78 37.47 8.29
N GLY A 416 10.36 37.81 7.07
CA GLY A 416 10.98 37.38 5.82
C GLY A 416 10.45 36.05 5.27
N VAL A 417 10.72 35.80 3.99
CA VAL A 417 10.26 34.59 3.28
C VAL A 417 11.14 33.39 3.69
N PRO A 418 10.56 32.27 4.17
CA PRO A 418 11.33 31.12 4.63
C PRO A 418 12.00 30.35 3.48
N TYR A 419 13.01 29.57 3.85
CA TYR A 419 13.73 28.67 2.98
C TYR A 419 13.40 27.21 3.30
N MET A 420 13.46 26.36 2.28
CA MET A 420 13.43 24.91 2.39
C MET A 420 14.84 24.36 2.18
N ALA A 421 15.13 23.19 2.77
CA ALA A 421 16.32 22.43 2.41
C ALA A 421 16.35 22.16 0.89
N ALA A 422 17.52 22.32 0.27
CA ALA A 422 17.64 22.23 -1.19
C ALA A 422 17.26 20.84 -1.74
N THR A 423 17.48 19.78 -0.96
CA THR A 423 17.07 18.41 -1.27
C THR A 423 15.55 18.27 -1.27
N PHE A 424 14.85 18.88 -0.29
CA PHE A 424 13.39 18.93 -0.27
C PHE A 424 12.80 19.77 -1.40
N ALA A 425 13.39 20.92 -1.71
CA ALA A 425 12.99 21.72 -2.88
C ALA A 425 13.16 20.93 -4.19
N SER A 426 14.25 20.15 -4.32
CA SER A 426 14.49 19.28 -5.47
C SER A 426 13.46 18.15 -5.56
N TYR A 427 13.08 17.55 -4.43
CA TYR A 427 12.00 16.56 -4.36
C TYR A 427 10.65 17.10 -4.85
N VAL A 428 10.24 18.27 -4.38
CA VAL A 428 8.96 18.87 -4.83
C VAL A 428 9.01 19.19 -6.33
N LEU A 429 10.16 19.65 -6.84
CA LEU A 429 10.36 19.91 -8.28
C LEU A 429 10.24 18.63 -9.11
N THR A 430 10.93 17.57 -8.72
CA THR A 430 10.96 16.33 -9.50
C THR A 430 9.64 15.56 -9.43
N GLN A 431 8.88 15.69 -8.33
CA GLN A 431 7.51 15.20 -8.26
C GLN A 431 6.59 15.91 -9.26
N ASN A 432 6.66 17.23 -9.35
CA ASN A 432 5.94 17.99 -10.37
C ASN A 432 6.27 17.51 -11.79
N LEU A 433 7.55 17.27 -12.07
CA LEU A 433 8.00 16.71 -13.34
C LEU A 433 7.42 15.31 -13.58
N ALA A 434 7.47 14.42 -12.59
CA ALA A 434 6.95 13.05 -12.70
C ALA A 434 5.44 12.98 -12.99
N ILE A 435 4.64 13.86 -12.39
CA ILE A 435 3.18 13.86 -12.58
C ILE A 435 2.81 14.13 -14.03
N THR A 436 3.38 15.17 -14.64
CA THR A 436 3.09 15.55 -16.04
C THR A 436 3.80 14.63 -17.04
N ALA A 437 4.95 14.07 -16.66
CA ALA A 437 5.59 12.99 -17.41
C ALA A 437 4.71 11.73 -17.45
N THR A 438 3.96 11.43 -16.39
CA THR A 438 3.02 10.30 -16.34
C THR A 438 1.92 10.47 -17.38
N ILE A 439 1.29 11.66 -17.40
CA ILE A 439 0.23 11.99 -18.36
C ILE A 439 0.75 11.80 -19.79
N THR A 440 1.90 12.41 -20.10
CA THR A 440 2.48 12.34 -21.44
C THR A 440 2.91 10.93 -21.82
N HIS A 441 3.57 10.19 -20.91
CA HIS A 441 4.01 8.83 -21.16
C HIS A 441 2.82 7.90 -21.45
N CYS A 442 1.77 7.97 -20.62
CA CYS A 442 0.53 7.22 -20.85
C CYS A 442 -0.16 7.60 -22.18
N LEU A 443 -0.20 8.88 -22.54
CA LEU A 443 -0.75 9.33 -23.82
C LEU A 443 0.07 8.86 -25.04
N LEU A 444 1.38 8.65 -24.90
CA LEU A 444 2.24 8.24 -26.01
C LEU A 444 2.29 6.71 -26.19
N TYR A 445 2.33 5.95 -25.10
CA TYR A 445 2.52 4.49 -25.12
C TYR A 445 1.24 3.68 -24.87
N ASN A 446 0.21 4.26 -24.24
CA ASN A 446 -1.01 3.55 -23.83
C ASN A 446 -2.30 4.21 -24.37
N TRP A 447 -2.21 5.01 -25.44
CA TRP A 447 -3.37 5.71 -26.00
C TRP A 447 -4.51 4.78 -26.41
N ASP A 448 -4.20 3.62 -26.98
CA ASP A 448 -5.21 2.67 -27.45
C ASP A 448 -6.08 2.11 -26.33
N ASP A 449 -5.52 1.92 -25.14
CA ASP A 449 -6.25 1.50 -23.95
C ASP A 449 -7.04 2.68 -23.35
N LEU A 450 -6.45 3.89 -23.36
CA LEU A 450 -7.00 5.07 -22.69
C LEU A 450 -8.07 5.80 -23.50
N LYS A 451 -8.10 5.67 -24.83
CA LYS A 451 -9.10 6.34 -25.67
C LYS A 451 -10.54 5.90 -25.34
N GLU A 452 -10.71 4.69 -24.83
CA GLU A 452 -12.00 4.19 -24.37
C GLU A 452 -12.53 4.99 -23.17
N ALA A 453 -11.65 5.51 -22.31
CA ALA A 453 -12.00 6.39 -21.22
C ALA A 453 -12.60 7.71 -21.70
N TRP A 454 -12.30 8.17 -22.92
CA TRP A 454 -12.87 9.39 -23.49
C TRP A 454 -14.14 9.14 -24.31
N SER A 455 -14.51 7.88 -24.51
CA SER A 455 -15.70 7.51 -25.29
C SER A 455 -16.99 8.07 -24.67
N PHE A 456 -17.08 8.23 -23.34
CA PHE A 456 -18.24 8.82 -22.67
C PHE A 456 -18.44 10.31 -23.00
N VAL A 457 -17.35 11.04 -23.30
CA VAL A 457 -17.38 12.47 -23.66
C VAL A 457 -17.76 12.66 -25.13
N SER A 458 -17.79 11.60 -25.94
CA SER A 458 -18.21 11.71 -27.33
C SER A 458 -19.65 12.23 -27.42
N LEU A 459 -19.87 13.19 -28.35
CA LEU A 459 -21.18 13.81 -28.59
C LEU A 459 -22.31 12.78 -28.78
N ARG A 460 -21.98 11.63 -29.37
CA ARG A 460 -22.91 10.51 -29.59
C ARG A 460 -23.34 9.84 -28.28
N ASN A 461 -22.42 9.65 -27.33
CA ASN A 461 -22.72 9.02 -26.04
C ASN A 461 -23.39 9.98 -25.06
N LEU A 462 -23.06 11.28 -25.08
CA LEU A 462 -23.81 12.31 -24.35
C LEU A 462 -25.27 12.41 -24.82
N GLN A 463 -25.50 12.32 -26.13
CA GLN A 463 -26.86 12.25 -26.69
C GLN A 463 -27.59 10.94 -26.34
N LEU A 464 -26.87 9.83 -26.14
CA LEU A 464 -27.43 8.58 -25.65
C LEU A 464 -27.77 8.65 -24.15
N LEU A 465 -26.94 9.28 -23.32
CA LEU A 465 -27.24 9.51 -21.89
C LEU A 465 -28.50 10.36 -21.68
N ALA A 466 -28.82 11.24 -22.63
CA ALA A 466 -30.06 12.03 -22.65
C ALA A 466 -31.32 11.22 -23.05
N LYS A 467 -31.16 9.99 -23.59
CA LYS A 467 -32.31 9.13 -23.94
C LYS A 467 -32.80 8.34 -22.71
N PRO A 468 -34.13 8.28 -22.46
CA PRO A 468 -34.71 7.48 -21.38
C PRO A 468 -34.40 5.98 -21.46
N SER A 469 -34.14 5.45 -22.66
CA SER A 469 -33.77 4.04 -22.89
C SER A 469 -32.45 3.64 -22.25
N THR A 470 -31.52 4.59 -22.09
CA THR A 470 -30.20 4.38 -21.47
C THR A 470 -30.31 4.21 -19.96
N TRP A 471 -31.39 4.71 -19.37
CA TRP A 471 -31.74 4.55 -17.95
C TRP A 471 -32.60 3.30 -17.70
N MET A 472 -33.04 2.60 -18.75
CA MET A 472 -33.77 1.33 -18.66
C MET A 472 -32.80 0.14 -18.52
N PHE A 473 -32.16 0.06 -17.35
CA PHE A 473 -31.14 -0.94 -17.01
C PHE A 473 -31.62 -2.41 -17.05
N TRP A 474 -32.93 -2.64 -17.15
CA TRP A 474 -33.56 -3.96 -17.23
C TRP A 474 -33.47 -4.59 -18.63
N ARG A 475 -33.00 -3.84 -19.64
CA ARG A 475 -32.97 -4.25 -21.04
C ARG A 475 -31.52 -4.25 -21.55
N HIS A 476 -30.72 -5.21 -21.08
CA HIS A 476 -29.37 -5.41 -21.59
C HIS A 476 -29.40 -6.37 -22.78
N GLU A 477 -28.94 -5.91 -23.95
CA GLU A 477 -28.50 -6.80 -25.02
C GLU A 477 -27.19 -7.46 -24.56
N PRO A 478 -27.06 -8.79 -24.66
CA PRO A 478 -25.79 -9.46 -24.39
C PRO A 478 -24.72 -8.97 -25.39
N PRO A 479 -23.47 -8.80 -24.96
CA PRO A 479 -22.38 -8.41 -25.86
C PRO A 479 -22.20 -9.44 -26.99
N SER A 480 -21.94 -8.96 -28.20
CA SER A 480 -21.74 -9.79 -29.40
C SER A 480 -20.49 -10.68 -29.29
N GLN A 481 -20.56 -11.91 -29.81
CA GLN A 481 -19.50 -12.94 -29.71
C GLN A 481 -18.11 -12.48 -30.22
N GLU A 482 -18.01 -11.57 -31.19
CA GLU A 482 -16.73 -11.00 -31.67
C GLU A 482 -15.98 -10.18 -30.60
N GLN A 483 -16.68 -9.59 -29.62
CA GLN A 483 -16.05 -8.86 -28.51
C GLN A 483 -15.49 -9.77 -27.40
N THR A 484 -15.56 -11.09 -27.57
CA THR A 484 -15.24 -12.08 -26.52
C THR A 484 -13.91 -12.79 -26.74
N GLY A 485 -13.34 -12.72 -27.95
CA GLY A 485 -12.10 -13.42 -28.30
C GLY A 485 -10.82 -12.81 -27.70
N ASP A 486 -10.88 -11.56 -27.22
CA ASP A 486 -9.72 -10.80 -26.71
C ASP A 486 -9.87 -10.42 -25.22
N LYS A 487 -10.73 -11.14 -24.47
CA LYS A 487 -11.03 -10.83 -23.06
C LYS A 487 -10.16 -11.64 -22.11
N ASP A 488 -9.68 -10.99 -21.06
CA ASP A 488 -8.95 -11.59 -19.92
C ASP A 488 -9.67 -12.88 -19.45
N PRO A 489 -8.97 -14.04 -19.36
CA PRO A 489 -9.53 -15.28 -18.84
C PRO A 489 -10.19 -15.13 -17.45
N HIS A 490 -9.64 -14.28 -16.58
CA HIS A 490 -10.26 -13.99 -15.29
C HIS A 490 -11.55 -13.20 -15.46
N GLN A 491 -11.63 -12.31 -16.44
CA GLN A 491 -12.86 -11.59 -16.75
C GLN A 491 -13.93 -12.50 -17.36
N LEU A 492 -13.53 -13.52 -18.13
CA LEU A 492 -14.45 -14.55 -18.63
C LEU A 492 -15.07 -15.34 -17.46
N ALA A 493 -14.26 -15.75 -16.49
CA ALA A 493 -14.75 -16.42 -15.28
C ALA A 493 -15.74 -15.52 -14.50
N MET A 494 -15.48 -14.21 -14.46
CA MET A 494 -16.35 -13.25 -13.77
C MET A 494 -17.75 -13.08 -14.40
N GLN A 495 -17.97 -13.50 -15.66
CA GLN A 495 -19.28 -13.42 -16.31
C GLN A 495 -20.34 -14.31 -15.66
N ALA A 496 -19.93 -15.30 -14.86
CA ALA A 496 -20.86 -16.10 -14.05
C ALA A 496 -21.55 -15.29 -12.94
N TYR A 497 -20.99 -14.14 -12.56
CA TYR A 497 -21.51 -13.28 -11.50
C TYR A 497 -22.28 -12.09 -12.05
N LYS A 498 -23.22 -11.60 -11.24
CA LYS A 498 -23.87 -10.31 -11.51
C LYS A 498 -22.88 -9.18 -11.23
N ASP A 499 -22.58 -8.42 -12.26
CA ASP A 499 -21.80 -7.20 -12.14
C ASP A 499 -22.44 -6.17 -11.18
N CYS A 500 -21.58 -5.29 -10.65
CA CYS A 500 -22.00 -4.09 -9.94
C CYS A 500 -22.48 -3.05 -10.95
N PRO A 501 -23.72 -2.53 -10.85
CA PRO A 501 -24.21 -1.50 -11.75
C PRO A 501 -23.40 -0.21 -11.64
N ASP A 502 -23.14 0.45 -12.77
CA ASP A 502 -22.37 1.71 -12.81
C ASP A 502 -23.00 2.82 -11.94
N TRP A 503 -24.33 2.82 -11.79
CA TRP A 503 -25.04 3.81 -10.98
C TRP A 503 -24.74 3.68 -9.47
N TRP A 504 -24.27 2.54 -8.96
CA TRP A 504 -23.86 2.42 -7.55
C TRP A 504 -22.67 3.34 -7.28
N TYR A 505 -21.66 3.27 -8.14
CA TYR A 505 -20.49 4.16 -8.06
C TYR A 505 -20.85 5.62 -8.34
N GLY A 506 -21.75 5.87 -9.30
CA GLY A 506 -22.29 7.21 -9.54
C GLY A 506 -23.03 7.80 -8.33
N LEU A 507 -23.81 6.97 -7.62
CA LEU A 507 -24.50 7.39 -6.40
C LEU A 507 -23.51 7.67 -5.26
N VAL A 508 -22.50 6.81 -5.07
CA VAL A 508 -21.44 7.05 -4.08
C VAL A 508 -20.71 8.35 -4.37
N PHE A 509 -20.37 8.62 -5.64
CA PHE A 509 -19.75 9.87 -6.07
C PHE A 509 -20.61 11.09 -5.76
N LEU A 510 -21.90 11.05 -6.11
CA LEU A 510 -22.82 12.17 -5.87
C LEU A 510 -23.07 12.41 -4.38
N LEU A 511 -23.34 11.36 -3.59
CA LEU A 511 -23.60 11.48 -2.16
C LEU A 511 -22.36 11.98 -1.41
N SER A 512 -21.18 11.43 -1.71
CA SER A 512 -19.93 11.91 -1.11
C SER A 512 -19.60 13.33 -1.51
N GLY A 513 -19.85 13.73 -2.76
CA GLY A 513 -19.70 15.10 -3.23
C GLY A 513 -20.59 16.09 -2.48
N VAL A 514 -21.87 15.78 -2.31
CA VAL A 514 -22.82 16.62 -1.57
C VAL A 514 -22.43 16.75 -0.11
N ILE A 515 -22.10 15.63 0.56
CA ILE A 515 -21.65 15.64 1.96
C ILE A 515 -20.36 16.45 2.09
N GLY A 516 -19.43 16.31 1.15
CA GLY A 516 -18.16 17.05 1.12
C GLY A 516 -18.38 18.55 1.05
N ILE A 517 -19.28 19.00 0.17
CA ILE A 517 -19.66 20.42 0.03
C ILE A 517 -20.30 20.97 1.31
N ILE A 518 -21.13 20.18 2.01
CA ILE A 518 -21.69 20.61 3.29
C ILE A 518 -20.58 20.74 4.33
N CYS A 519 -19.67 19.76 4.40
CA CYS A 519 -18.58 19.74 5.36
C CYS A 519 -17.58 20.89 5.17
N ILE A 520 -17.27 21.34 3.94
CA ILE A 520 -16.34 22.47 3.75
C ILE A 520 -16.84 23.78 4.38
N TYR A 521 -18.16 24.02 4.37
CA TYR A 521 -18.78 25.20 4.97
C TYR A 521 -18.90 25.07 6.48
N GLU A 522 -19.40 23.92 6.96
CA GLU A 522 -19.55 23.67 8.40
C GLU A 522 -18.20 23.58 9.13
N ALA A 523 -17.13 23.19 8.44
CA ALA A 523 -15.77 23.18 8.99
C ALA A 523 -15.06 24.53 8.94
N ASN A 524 -15.70 25.59 8.42
CA ASN A 524 -15.10 26.92 8.19
C ASN A 524 -13.75 26.84 7.46
N SER A 525 -13.62 25.94 6.49
CA SER A 525 -12.38 25.69 5.75
C SER A 525 -11.90 26.89 4.92
N GLY A 526 -12.80 27.85 4.64
CA GLY A 526 -12.56 28.97 3.74
C GLY A 526 -12.64 28.61 2.26
N MET A 527 -12.87 27.33 1.93
CA MET A 527 -12.91 26.82 0.56
C MET A 527 -14.26 27.11 -0.11
N ALA A 528 -14.23 27.65 -1.34
CA ALA A 528 -15.44 27.86 -2.12
C ALA A 528 -15.98 26.56 -2.75
N TRP A 529 -17.32 26.46 -2.92
CA TRP A 529 -17.97 25.29 -3.54
C TRP A 529 -17.46 24.98 -4.96
N TRP A 530 -17.09 26.00 -5.74
CA TRP A 530 -16.58 25.80 -7.10
C TRP A 530 -15.15 25.23 -7.07
N ALA A 531 -14.34 25.57 -6.06
CA ALA A 531 -13.00 25.03 -5.89
C ALA A 531 -13.05 23.53 -5.57
N PHE A 532 -14.06 23.09 -4.81
CA PHE A 532 -14.33 21.68 -4.55
C PHE A 532 -14.60 20.90 -5.85
N ILE A 533 -15.41 21.47 -6.75
CA ILE A 533 -15.71 20.86 -8.05
C ILE A 533 -14.43 20.75 -8.89
N ILE A 534 -13.60 21.80 -8.92
CA ILE A 534 -12.32 21.76 -9.64
C ILE A 534 -11.39 20.69 -9.05
N ALA A 535 -11.26 20.60 -7.72
CA ALA A 535 -10.45 19.56 -7.08
C ALA A 535 -10.93 18.14 -7.47
N THR A 536 -12.24 17.92 -7.50
CA THR A 536 -12.85 16.65 -7.87
C THR A 536 -12.66 16.31 -9.36
N LEU A 537 -12.78 17.30 -10.25
CA LEU A 537 -12.51 17.13 -11.68
C LEU A 537 -11.03 16.82 -11.92
N LEU A 538 -10.13 17.51 -11.23
CA LEU A 538 -8.70 17.26 -11.30
C LEU A 538 -8.36 15.85 -10.79
N ALA A 539 -8.94 15.42 -9.67
CA ALA A 539 -8.80 14.05 -9.18
C ALA A 539 -9.29 13.03 -10.21
N SER A 540 -10.44 13.29 -10.85
CA SER A 540 -11.00 12.39 -11.85
C SER A 540 -10.11 12.23 -13.07
N PHE A 541 -9.53 13.33 -13.53
CA PHE A 541 -8.55 13.33 -14.60
C PHE A 541 -7.28 12.58 -14.23
N LEU A 542 -6.74 12.81 -13.02
CA LEU A 542 -5.49 12.20 -12.58
C LEU A 542 -5.62 10.70 -12.30
N ILE A 543 -6.74 10.22 -11.74
CA ILE A 543 -7.00 8.79 -11.48
C ILE A 543 -6.83 7.96 -12.76
N LEU A 544 -7.26 8.49 -13.91
CA LEU A 544 -7.12 7.78 -15.19
C LEU A 544 -5.65 7.45 -15.51
N PHE A 545 -4.77 8.45 -15.44
CA PHE A 545 -3.36 8.29 -15.81
C PHE A 545 -2.55 7.59 -14.72
N THR A 546 -2.72 8.00 -13.46
CA THR A 546 -1.99 7.36 -12.35
C THR A 546 -2.48 5.94 -12.10
N GLY A 547 -3.76 5.65 -12.37
CA GLY A 547 -4.34 4.31 -12.29
C GLY A 547 -3.79 3.39 -13.38
N ALA A 548 -3.68 3.88 -14.61
CA ALA A 548 -3.03 3.14 -15.68
C ALA A 548 -1.56 2.83 -15.33
N GLN A 549 -0.80 3.83 -14.87
CA GLN A 549 0.59 3.61 -14.48
C GLN A 549 0.73 2.62 -13.32
N ALA A 550 -0.11 2.73 -12.28
CA ALA A 550 -0.10 1.81 -11.15
C ALA A 550 -0.44 0.37 -11.57
N GLY A 551 -1.44 0.18 -12.42
CA GLY A 551 -1.84 -1.14 -12.92
C GLY A 551 -0.77 -1.82 -13.79
N LEU A 552 -0.03 -1.04 -14.58
CA LEU A 552 1.02 -1.53 -15.49
C LEU A 552 2.36 -1.79 -14.79
N THR A 553 2.78 -0.86 -13.94
CA THR A 553 4.15 -0.82 -13.42
C THR A 553 4.25 -1.20 -11.95
N GLY A 554 3.13 -1.17 -11.23
CA GLY A 554 3.10 -1.26 -9.77
C GLY A 554 3.51 0.01 -9.03
N PHE A 555 3.92 1.07 -9.75
CA PHE A 555 4.37 2.31 -9.14
C PHE A 555 3.24 3.35 -9.10
N HIS A 556 3.01 3.91 -7.92
CA HIS A 556 2.02 4.97 -7.69
C HIS A 556 2.73 6.33 -7.67
N VAL A 557 2.34 7.23 -8.56
CA VAL A 557 2.87 8.61 -8.60
C VAL A 557 2.06 9.48 -7.64
N PRO A 558 2.66 10.02 -6.57
CA PRO A 558 1.98 10.97 -5.70
C PRO A 558 1.69 12.27 -6.45
N VAL A 559 0.42 12.65 -6.52
CA VAL A 559 -0.03 13.87 -7.22
C VAL A 559 -0.29 15.04 -6.27
N GLN A 560 0.16 14.96 -5.03
CA GLN A 560 -0.12 15.97 -4.01
C GLN A 560 0.39 17.38 -4.41
N PRO A 561 1.63 17.57 -4.91
CA PRO A 561 2.14 18.91 -5.20
C PRO A 561 1.36 19.68 -6.27
N ILE A 562 0.95 19.03 -7.37
CA ILE A 562 0.17 19.72 -8.43
C ILE A 562 -1.19 20.18 -7.91
N ILE A 563 -1.81 19.38 -7.05
CA ILE A 563 -3.13 19.68 -6.46
C ILE A 563 -3.00 20.84 -5.48
N GLN A 564 -1.97 20.82 -4.62
CA GLN A 564 -1.66 21.92 -3.72
C GLN A 564 -1.33 23.21 -4.47
N MET A 565 -0.59 23.10 -5.58
CA MET A 565 -0.24 24.26 -6.40
C MET A 565 -1.47 24.89 -7.06
N ILE A 566 -2.33 24.08 -7.70
CA ILE A 566 -3.55 24.57 -8.32
C ILE A 566 -4.48 25.18 -7.25
N GLY A 567 -4.65 24.50 -6.10
CA GLY A 567 -5.44 25.01 -4.97
C GLY A 567 -4.94 26.36 -4.48
N ALA A 568 -3.62 26.51 -4.32
CA ALA A 568 -2.99 27.75 -3.89
C ALA A 568 -3.20 28.94 -4.85
N TYR A 569 -3.20 28.70 -6.17
CA TYR A 569 -3.47 29.76 -7.15
C TYR A 569 -4.95 30.11 -7.26
N LEU A 570 -5.86 29.17 -6.98
CA LEU A 570 -7.30 29.39 -7.01
C LEU A 570 -7.77 30.15 -5.76
N GLU A 571 -7.28 29.79 -4.58
CA GLU A 571 -7.63 30.43 -3.30
C GLU A 571 -6.35 30.81 -2.51
N PRO A 572 -5.67 31.92 -2.90
CA PRO A 572 -4.37 32.28 -2.35
C PRO A 572 -4.43 32.79 -0.92
N GLY A 573 -3.36 32.53 -0.16
CA GLY A 573 -3.15 33.10 1.18
C GLY A 573 -3.85 32.37 2.32
N ASN A 574 -4.47 31.21 2.05
CA ASN A 574 -5.15 30.40 3.06
C ASN A 574 -4.61 28.95 3.09
N PRO A 575 -3.64 28.65 3.99
CA PRO A 575 -3.13 27.31 4.21
C PRO A 575 -4.22 26.27 4.50
N LEU A 576 -5.24 26.65 5.28
CA LEU A 576 -6.32 25.74 5.66
C LEU A 576 -7.17 25.35 4.45
N THR A 577 -7.54 26.31 3.61
CA THR A 577 -8.27 26.05 2.37
C THR A 577 -7.48 25.10 1.45
N ASN A 578 -6.17 25.30 1.34
CA ASN A 578 -5.32 24.43 0.54
C ASN A 578 -5.27 22.98 1.08
N MET A 579 -5.33 22.78 2.40
CA MET A 579 -5.43 21.44 3.00
C MET A 579 -6.73 20.73 2.59
N TYR A 580 -7.86 21.45 2.59
CA TYR A 580 -9.15 20.90 2.15
C TYR A 580 -9.19 20.65 0.63
N PHE A 581 -8.60 21.54 -0.18
CA PHE A 581 -8.42 21.30 -1.62
C PHE A 581 -7.59 20.04 -1.88
N THR A 582 -6.51 19.87 -1.13
CA THR A 582 -5.66 18.67 -1.18
C THR A 582 -6.40 17.42 -0.73
N LEU A 583 -7.22 17.53 0.31
CA LEU A 583 -8.04 16.42 0.79
C LEU A 583 -8.98 15.91 -0.30
N PHE A 584 -9.76 16.77 -0.95
CA PHE A 584 -10.71 16.31 -1.97
C PHE A 584 -10.06 16.03 -3.33
N GLY A 585 -8.88 16.57 -3.60
CA GLY A 585 -8.09 16.25 -4.78
C GLY A 585 -7.24 15.00 -4.60
N TYR A 586 -6.17 15.11 -3.80
CA TYR A 586 -5.11 14.09 -3.68
C TYR A 586 -5.60 12.82 -2.99
N ASN A 587 -6.32 12.93 -1.87
CA ASN A 587 -6.82 11.72 -1.20
C ASN A 587 -7.83 10.98 -2.09
N SER A 588 -8.66 11.68 -2.87
CA SER A 588 -9.56 11.03 -3.85
C SER A 588 -8.79 10.23 -4.89
N VAL A 589 -7.64 10.71 -5.36
CA VAL A 589 -6.77 9.93 -6.26
C VAL A 589 -6.24 8.68 -5.55
N GLY A 590 -5.67 8.84 -4.35
CA GLY A 590 -5.13 7.72 -3.58
C GLY A 590 -6.17 6.63 -3.27
N GLN A 591 -7.35 7.03 -2.82
CA GLN A 591 -8.46 6.10 -2.54
C GLN A 591 -9.00 5.45 -3.81
N GLY A 592 -9.07 6.20 -4.93
CA GLY A 592 -9.43 5.63 -6.22
C GLY A 592 -8.47 4.54 -6.67
N LEU A 593 -7.16 4.74 -6.50
CA LEU A 593 -6.14 3.72 -6.83
C LEU A 593 -6.27 2.45 -5.98
N LEU A 594 -6.56 2.61 -4.68
CA LEU A 594 -6.78 1.47 -3.79
C LEU A 594 -8.04 0.69 -4.18
N LEU A 595 -9.13 1.38 -4.50
CA LEU A 595 -10.33 0.73 -5.02
C LEU A 595 -10.01 -0.11 -6.27
N LEU A 596 -9.28 0.45 -7.24
CA LEU A 596 -8.93 -0.27 -8.47
C LEU A 596 -8.09 -1.51 -8.19
N GLN A 597 -7.11 -1.40 -7.29
CA GLN A 597 -6.27 -2.51 -6.86
C GLN A 597 -7.11 -3.65 -6.26
N ASP A 598 -8.02 -3.33 -5.36
CA ASP A 598 -8.91 -4.30 -4.73
C ASP A 598 -9.94 -4.90 -5.70
N LEU A 599 -10.44 -4.12 -6.66
CA LEU A 599 -11.33 -4.63 -7.71
C LEU A 599 -10.61 -5.67 -8.56
N LYS A 600 -9.33 -5.43 -8.91
CA LYS A 600 -8.50 -6.45 -9.58
C LYS A 600 -8.25 -7.65 -8.68
N LEU A 601 -7.99 -7.45 -7.39
CA LEU A 601 -7.86 -8.54 -6.42
C LEU A 601 -9.15 -9.38 -6.36
N GLY A 602 -10.33 -8.74 -6.36
CA GLY A 602 -11.62 -9.42 -6.41
C GLY A 602 -11.83 -10.22 -7.69
N GLN A 603 -11.43 -9.69 -8.85
CA GLN A 603 -11.43 -10.42 -10.12
C GLN A 603 -10.51 -11.64 -10.08
N TYR A 604 -9.30 -11.49 -9.52
CA TYR A 604 -8.39 -12.62 -9.33
C TYR A 604 -8.90 -13.64 -8.30
N ALA A 605 -9.63 -13.21 -7.27
CA ALA A 605 -10.24 -14.09 -6.28
C ALA A 605 -11.50 -14.81 -6.78
N LYS A 606 -12.01 -14.40 -7.95
CA LYS A 606 -13.35 -14.76 -8.45
C LYS A 606 -14.45 -14.45 -7.43
N LEU A 607 -14.26 -13.34 -6.72
CA LEU A 607 -15.23 -12.81 -5.78
C LEU A 607 -16.24 -11.95 -6.53
N SER A 608 -17.53 -12.21 -6.34
CA SER A 608 -18.59 -11.47 -7.04
C SER A 608 -18.41 -9.95 -6.90
N PRO A 609 -18.55 -9.13 -7.97
CA PRO A 609 -18.22 -7.70 -7.91
C PRO A 609 -19.06 -6.91 -6.90
N ARG A 610 -20.30 -7.36 -6.65
CA ARG A 610 -21.19 -6.78 -5.62
C ARG A 610 -20.70 -7.04 -4.21
N CYS A 611 -20.13 -8.23 -3.96
CA CYS A 611 -19.49 -8.53 -2.69
C CYS A 611 -18.27 -7.63 -2.50
N THR A 612 -17.37 -7.59 -3.49
CA THR A 612 -16.18 -6.73 -3.47
C THR A 612 -16.53 -5.29 -3.14
N PHE A 613 -17.46 -4.67 -3.88
CA PHE A 613 -17.94 -3.32 -3.59
C PHE A 613 -18.43 -3.16 -2.14
N THR A 614 -19.26 -4.08 -1.66
CA THR A 614 -19.84 -4.00 -0.30
C THR A 614 -18.77 -4.11 0.78
N MET A 615 -17.81 -5.04 0.61
CA MET A 615 -16.71 -5.24 1.56
C MET A 615 -15.85 -3.99 1.68
N GLN A 616 -15.52 -3.35 0.55
CA GLN A 616 -14.72 -2.13 0.52
C GLN A 616 -15.44 -0.95 1.18
N MET A 617 -16.72 -0.74 0.84
CA MET A 617 -17.49 0.35 1.43
C MET A 617 -17.59 0.21 2.94
N ILE A 618 -17.83 -1.00 3.46
CA ILE A 618 -17.98 -1.22 4.89
C ILE A 618 -16.64 -1.13 5.62
N GLY A 619 -15.58 -1.74 5.07
CA GLY A 619 -14.24 -1.64 5.64
C GLY A 619 -13.77 -0.19 5.78
N THR A 620 -13.94 0.61 4.72
CA THR A 620 -13.60 2.04 4.74
C THR A 620 -14.44 2.84 5.72
N LEU A 621 -15.76 2.60 5.82
CA LEU A 621 -16.62 3.33 6.76
C LEU A 621 -16.30 2.98 8.23
N VAL A 622 -16.07 1.70 8.54
CA VAL A 622 -15.67 1.26 9.88
C VAL A 622 -14.32 1.85 10.26
N GLY A 623 -13.34 1.76 9.34
CA GLY A 623 -12.01 2.33 9.55
C GLY A 623 -12.05 3.85 9.72
N ALA A 624 -12.88 4.56 8.94
CA ALA A 624 -13.04 6.01 9.05
C ALA A 624 -13.51 6.46 10.45
N VAL A 625 -14.46 5.75 11.06
CA VAL A 625 -14.93 6.07 12.43
C VAL A 625 -13.81 5.88 13.45
N LEU A 626 -13.09 4.77 13.36
CA LEU A 626 -12.05 4.44 14.34
C LEU A 626 -10.81 5.32 14.18
N ASN A 627 -10.42 5.63 12.94
CA ASN A 627 -9.38 6.62 12.64
C ASN A 627 -9.69 7.94 13.36
N TYR A 628 -10.92 8.45 13.28
CA TYR A 628 -11.32 9.67 13.98
C TYR A 628 -11.19 9.55 15.51
N VAL A 629 -11.70 8.47 16.10
CA VAL A 629 -11.67 8.25 17.56
C VAL A 629 -10.24 8.20 18.08
N ILE A 630 -9.35 7.49 17.38
CA ILE A 630 -7.95 7.36 17.78
C ILE A 630 -7.20 8.69 17.59
N THR A 631 -7.39 9.38 16.46
CA THR A 631 -6.83 10.71 16.25
C THR A 631 -7.27 11.69 17.32
N LEU A 632 -8.54 11.67 17.72
CA LEU A 632 -9.07 12.52 18.78
C LEU A 632 -8.39 12.22 20.13
N SER A 633 -8.21 10.94 20.46
CA SER A 633 -7.55 10.50 21.68
C SER A 633 -6.07 10.93 21.71
N ILE A 634 -5.31 10.65 20.65
CA ILE A 634 -3.87 10.95 20.58
C ILE A 634 -3.62 12.45 20.60
N THR A 635 -4.34 13.24 19.78
CA THR A 635 -4.15 14.70 19.72
C THR A 635 -4.53 15.42 21.01
N THR A 636 -5.45 14.85 21.80
CA THR A 636 -5.84 15.42 23.10
C THR A 636 -4.83 15.06 24.19
N ASN A 637 -4.36 13.81 24.22
CA ASN A 637 -3.50 13.32 25.29
C ASN A 637 -1.99 13.64 25.08
N GLN A 638 -1.53 13.80 23.83
CA GLN A 638 -0.12 13.94 23.48
C GLN A 638 0.20 15.27 22.80
N ARG A 639 -0.63 16.30 23.00
CA ARG A 639 -0.53 17.59 22.28
C ARG A 639 0.87 18.21 22.32
N GLU A 640 1.47 18.30 23.51
CA GLU A 640 2.78 18.94 23.68
C GLU A 640 3.89 18.20 22.91
N ILE A 641 3.82 16.87 22.85
CA ILE A 641 4.78 16.02 22.15
C ILE A 641 4.58 16.11 20.63
N LEU A 642 3.34 16.23 20.15
CA LEU A 642 3.07 16.36 18.71
C LEU A 642 3.47 17.73 18.15
N LEU A 643 3.53 18.75 19.01
CA LEU A 643 4.05 20.07 18.65
C LEU A 643 5.58 20.12 18.64
N SER A 644 6.27 19.19 19.31
CA SER A 644 7.73 19.12 19.31
C SER A 644 8.25 18.35 18.09
N ILE A 645 9.39 18.80 17.55
CA ILE A 645 10.01 18.25 16.33
C ILE A 645 10.62 16.87 16.60
N GLU A 646 11.34 16.75 17.72
CA GLU A 646 12.01 15.51 18.12
C GLU A 646 11.00 14.45 18.59
N GLY A 647 9.82 14.88 19.06
CA GLY A 647 8.83 13.99 19.64
C GLY A 647 9.40 13.19 20.82
N THR A 648 9.02 11.92 20.89
CA THR A 648 9.58 10.90 21.78
C THR A 648 9.85 9.66 20.94
N HIS A 649 10.55 8.66 21.49
CA HIS A 649 10.72 7.36 20.83
C HIS A 649 9.39 6.62 20.55
N ILE A 650 8.27 7.06 21.14
CA ILE A 650 6.94 6.44 21.01
C ILE A 650 6.03 7.26 20.08
N TRP A 651 5.99 8.58 20.25
CA TRP A 651 5.12 9.50 19.52
C TRP A 651 5.93 10.59 18.83
N SER A 652 5.66 10.86 17.56
CA SER A 652 6.29 11.94 16.80
C SER A 652 5.26 12.78 16.05
N GLY A 653 5.46 14.10 16.08
CA GLY A 653 4.73 15.04 15.25
C GLY A 653 5.28 15.22 13.83
N ALA A 654 6.38 14.53 13.47
CA ALA A 654 7.12 14.81 12.23
C ALA A 654 6.26 14.73 10.95
N GLY A 655 5.41 13.71 10.83
CA GLY A 655 4.49 13.57 9.70
C GLY A 655 3.49 14.74 9.60
N LEU A 656 2.86 15.09 10.72
CA LEU A 656 1.90 16.21 10.79
C LEU A 656 2.57 17.57 10.58
N GLN A 657 3.79 17.75 11.07
CA GLN A 657 4.56 18.97 10.86
C GLN A 657 5.02 19.10 9.40
N SER A 658 5.41 18.02 8.75
CA SER A 658 5.70 18.00 7.31
C SER A 658 4.44 18.36 6.50
N PHE A 659 3.29 17.79 6.86
CA PHE A 659 2.02 18.11 6.22
C PHE A 659 1.61 19.58 6.41
N ASN A 660 1.76 20.13 7.62
CA ASN A 660 1.51 21.54 7.91
C ASN A 660 2.50 22.46 7.17
N THR A 661 3.78 22.07 7.11
CA THR A 661 4.81 22.80 6.36
C THR A 661 4.46 22.89 4.87
N GLN A 662 4.02 21.79 4.26
CA GLN A 662 3.54 21.78 2.88
C GLN A 662 2.27 22.62 2.70
N ALA A 663 1.34 22.57 3.67
CA ALA A 663 0.15 23.40 3.65
C ALA A 663 0.47 24.91 3.66
N ILE A 664 1.48 25.33 4.43
CA ILE A 664 1.88 26.74 4.52
C ILE A 664 2.67 27.21 3.30
N THR A 665 3.64 26.41 2.84
CA THR A 665 4.44 26.75 1.65
C THR A 665 3.55 26.89 0.41
N TRP A 666 2.64 25.94 0.20
CA TRP A 666 1.72 26.01 -0.94
C TRP A 666 0.54 26.93 -0.67
N GLY A 667 -0.19 26.81 0.45
CA GLY A 667 -1.44 27.55 0.64
C GLY A 667 -1.26 29.00 1.08
N GLY A 668 -0.21 29.30 1.86
CA GLY A 668 0.10 30.66 2.31
C GLY A 668 1.10 31.35 1.39
N LEU A 669 2.28 30.74 1.24
CA LEU A 669 3.47 31.40 0.71
C LEU A 669 3.72 31.17 -0.78
N ALA A 670 2.84 30.47 -1.51
CA ALA A 670 3.15 30.06 -2.88
C ALA A 670 3.47 31.24 -3.80
N LYS A 671 2.75 32.37 -3.65
CA LYS A 671 3.02 33.58 -4.42
C LYS A 671 4.44 34.12 -4.20
N HIS A 672 4.99 33.99 -2.99
CA HIS A 672 6.29 34.53 -2.64
C HIS A 672 7.43 33.55 -2.90
N MET A 673 7.17 32.24 -2.76
CA MET A 673 8.19 31.19 -2.91
C MET A 673 8.31 30.66 -4.34
N TYR A 674 7.19 30.51 -5.06
CA TYR A 674 7.11 29.76 -6.31
C TYR A 674 6.77 30.59 -7.55
N SER A 675 6.44 31.88 -7.40
CA SER A 675 6.17 32.75 -8.56
C SER A 675 7.41 33.00 -9.40
N TRP A 676 7.20 33.53 -10.61
CA TRP A 676 8.28 33.98 -11.48
C TRP A 676 9.19 34.99 -10.78
N GLY A 677 10.50 34.76 -10.80
CA GLY A 677 11.49 35.59 -10.13
C GLY A 677 11.71 35.29 -8.64
N SER A 678 10.92 34.39 -8.04
CA SER A 678 11.13 33.91 -6.66
C SER A 678 12.20 32.81 -6.57
N THR A 679 12.68 32.54 -5.36
CA THR A 679 13.72 31.56 -5.06
C THR A 679 13.45 30.18 -5.69
N TYR A 680 12.21 29.68 -5.59
CA TYR A 680 11.82 28.34 -6.02
C TYR A 680 10.97 28.32 -7.31
N GLN A 681 11.15 29.30 -8.21
CA GLN A 681 10.42 29.38 -9.49
C GLN A 681 10.52 28.11 -10.36
N TRP A 682 11.58 27.34 -10.21
CA TRP A 682 11.79 26.09 -10.97
C TRP A 682 10.85 24.96 -10.54
N VAL A 683 10.29 25.02 -9.33
CA VAL A 683 9.40 23.99 -8.79
C VAL A 683 8.11 23.88 -9.63
N PRO A 684 7.35 24.96 -9.90
CA PRO A 684 6.24 24.91 -10.86
C PRO A 684 6.65 24.62 -12.30
N LEU A 685 7.80 25.16 -12.76
CA LEU A 685 8.30 24.93 -14.11
C LEU A 685 8.60 23.44 -14.37
N GLY A 686 8.88 22.66 -13.32
CA GLY A 686 8.98 21.20 -13.39
C GLY A 686 7.78 20.54 -14.08
N LEU A 687 6.56 21.08 -13.92
CA LEU A 687 5.36 20.57 -14.61
C LEU A 687 5.44 20.75 -16.13
N VAL A 688 5.96 21.88 -16.60
CA VAL A 688 6.11 22.14 -18.03
C VAL A 688 7.19 21.22 -18.60
N ILE A 689 8.30 21.07 -17.88
CA ILE A 689 9.40 20.18 -18.27
C ILE A 689 8.90 18.73 -18.34
N GLY A 690 8.05 18.30 -17.41
CA GLY A 690 7.54 16.93 -17.40
C GLY A 690 6.61 16.60 -18.56
N PHE A 691 5.86 17.57 -19.12
CA PHE A 691 5.15 17.35 -20.39
C PHE A 691 6.09 17.09 -21.57
N VAL A 692 7.27 17.69 -21.55
CA VAL A 692 8.23 17.57 -22.66
C VAL A 692 9.14 16.36 -22.49
N ALA A 693 9.50 15.99 -21.25
CA ALA A 693 10.54 15.00 -20.97
C ALA A 693 10.33 13.60 -21.59
N PRO A 694 9.10 13.04 -21.69
CA PRO A 694 8.87 11.76 -22.37
C PRO A 694 8.97 11.81 -23.89
N ILE A 695 8.77 12.99 -24.52
CA ILE A 695 8.68 13.14 -25.97
C ILE A 695 9.99 12.76 -26.68
N PRO A 696 11.19 13.23 -26.26
CA PRO A 696 12.44 12.82 -26.87
C PRO A 696 12.67 11.31 -26.82
N ILE A 697 12.37 10.66 -25.68
CA ILE A 697 12.56 9.21 -25.53
C ILE A 697 11.61 8.45 -26.45
N TYR A 698 10.37 8.92 -26.59
CA TYR A 698 9.40 8.34 -27.52
C TYR A 698 9.84 8.47 -28.98
N ILE A 699 10.36 9.64 -29.37
CA ILE A 699 10.90 9.86 -30.72
C ILE A 699 12.08 8.92 -30.96
N LEU A 700 12.99 8.79 -29.99
CA LEU A 700 14.12 7.85 -30.08
C LEU A 700 13.67 6.40 -30.20
N HIS A 701 12.64 5.99 -29.46
CA HIS A 701 12.04 4.66 -29.60
C HIS A 701 11.50 4.43 -31.03
N ARG A 702 10.78 5.41 -31.59
CA ARG A 702 10.27 5.31 -32.97
C ARG A 702 11.36 5.31 -34.03
N LEU A 703 12.46 6.05 -33.82
CA LEU A 703 13.58 6.10 -34.76
C LEU A 703 14.50 4.88 -34.65
N PHE A 704 14.69 4.33 -33.44
CA PHE A 704 15.57 3.21 -33.15
C PHE A 704 14.85 2.10 -32.37
N PRO A 705 13.89 1.39 -33.00
CA PRO A 705 13.09 0.37 -32.31
C PRO A 705 13.94 -0.78 -31.74
N LYS A 706 15.09 -1.08 -32.36
CA LYS A 706 16.02 -2.13 -31.89
C LYS A 706 16.69 -1.82 -30.54
N MET A 707 16.72 -0.56 -30.11
CA MET A 707 17.35 -0.13 -28.85
C MET A 707 16.42 -0.23 -27.64
N HIS A 708 15.16 -0.63 -27.84
CA HIS A 708 14.15 -0.85 -26.79
C HIS A 708 14.01 0.29 -25.77
N PHE A 709 13.95 1.53 -26.26
CA PHE A 709 13.71 2.72 -25.43
C PHE A 709 12.33 2.76 -24.75
N ASP A 710 11.42 1.84 -25.12
CA ASP A 710 10.12 1.60 -24.48
C ASP A 710 10.23 1.12 -23.03
N TYR A 711 11.36 0.51 -22.65
CA TYR A 711 11.61 0.12 -21.26
C TYR A 711 11.86 1.30 -20.32
N LEU A 712 12.15 2.49 -20.84
CA LEU A 712 12.38 3.68 -20.03
C LEU A 712 11.07 4.42 -19.74
N ASN A 713 10.65 4.41 -18.48
CA ASN A 713 9.54 5.20 -18.01
C ASN A 713 10.05 6.47 -17.30
N VAL A 714 9.99 7.59 -18.03
CA VAL A 714 10.43 8.90 -17.55
C VAL A 714 9.71 9.35 -16.29
N SER A 715 8.43 8.98 -16.11
CA SER A 715 7.68 9.33 -14.90
C SER A 715 8.32 8.68 -13.66
N ILE A 716 8.58 7.37 -13.73
CA ILE A 716 9.19 6.62 -12.62
C ILE A 716 10.58 7.18 -12.32
N ILE A 717 11.42 7.35 -13.35
CA ILE A 717 12.77 7.90 -13.19
C ILE A 717 12.69 9.26 -12.50
N SER A 718 11.85 10.16 -13.02
CA SER A 718 11.76 11.53 -12.54
C SER A 718 11.35 11.62 -11.08
N TRP A 719 10.38 10.81 -10.63
CA TRP A 719 10.01 10.80 -9.23
C TRP A 719 11.20 10.37 -8.34
N HIS A 720 11.94 9.35 -8.78
CA HIS A 720 13.05 8.78 -8.02
C HIS A 720 14.27 9.69 -7.96
N ILE A 721 14.41 10.69 -8.85
CA ILE A 721 15.44 11.75 -8.76
C ILE A 721 15.31 12.56 -7.45
N GLY A 722 14.11 12.59 -6.85
CA GLY A 722 13.85 13.31 -5.60
C GLY A 722 13.67 12.45 -4.35
N TRP A 723 13.80 11.12 -4.41
CA TRP A 723 13.21 10.25 -3.39
C TRP A 723 13.82 10.36 -1.97
N LEU A 724 15.15 10.51 -1.85
CA LEU A 724 15.92 10.29 -0.61
C LEU A 724 15.82 11.39 0.47
N VAL A 725 14.71 12.13 0.52
CA VAL A 725 14.59 13.33 1.38
C VAL A 725 14.21 13.03 2.82
N THR A 726 13.61 11.89 3.10
CA THR A 726 13.00 11.60 4.39
C THR A 726 13.24 10.17 4.85
N GLY A 727 13.39 9.96 6.16
CA GLY A 727 13.45 8.62 6.75
C GLY A 727 14.83 7.97 6.66
N ILE A 728 14.85 6.64 6.76
CA ILE A 728 16.05 5.79 6.77
C ILE A 728 16.33 5.35 5.32
N ASN A 729 17.52 5.68 4.81
CA ASN A 729 17.89 5.47 3.40
C ASN A 729 18.87 4.30 3.20
N SER A 730 19.37 3.68 4.28
CA SER A 730 20.35 2.58 4.23
C SER A 730 19.87 1.31 3.53
N ALA A 731 18.55 1.11 3.39
CA ALA A 731 17.99 -0.13 2.85
C ALA A 731 17.98 -0.22 1.32
N ILE A 732 18.25 0.88 0.62
CA ILE A 732 17.99 0.98 -0.82
C ILE A 732 18.93 0.10 -1.64
N VAL A 733 20.21 0.01 -1.26
CA VAL A 733 21.16 -0.89 -1.95
C VAL A 733 20.73 -2.35 -1.74
N SER A 734 20.36 -2.73 -0.52
CA SER A 734 19.86 -4.07 -0.22
C SER A 734 18.57 -4.39 -0.98
N PHE A 735 17.65 -3.43 -1.10
CA PHE A 735 16.46 -3.54 -1.95
C PHE A 735 16.84 -3.90 -3.39
N PHE A 736 17.79 -3.18 -4.01
CA PHE A 736 18.21 -3.49 -5.38
C PHE A 736 18.93 -4.83 -5.51
N VAL A 737 19.69 -5.26 -4.49
CA VAL A 737 20.34 -6.58 -4.48
C VAL A 737 19.30 -7.70 -4.45
N VAL A 738 18.32 -7.62 -3.55
CA VAL A 738 17.23 -8.58 -3.45
C VAL A 738 16.37 -8.57 -4.72
N ALA A 739 16.07 -7.37 -5.24
CA ALA A 739 15.29 -7.19 -6.45
C ALA A 739 16.00 -7.74 -7.69
N TYR A 740 17.32 -7.53 -7.82
CA TYR A 740 18.11 -8.11 -8.91
C TYR A 740 18.17 -9.64 -8.80
N PHE A 741 18.36 -10.19 -7.60
CA PHE A 741 18.37 -11.64 -7.41
C PHE A 741 17.02 -12.28 -7.77
N SER A 742 15.91 -11.71 -7.30
CA SER A 742 14.56 -12.21 -7.55
C SER A 742 14.11 -11.97 -8.99
N GLN A 743 14.20 -10.73 -9.48
CA GLN A 743 13.61 -10.31 -10.75
C GLN A 743 14.52 -10.50 -11.96
N PHE A 744 15.84 -10.55 -11.80
CA PHE A 744 16.75 -10.79 -12.93
C PHE A 744 17.30 -12.21 -12.91
N TYR A 745 17.95 -12.62 -11.82
CA TYR A 745 18.64 -13.91 -11.77
C TYR A 745 17.66 -15.09 -11.74
N LEU A 746 16.71 -15.12 -10.79
CA LEU A 746 15.76 -16.24 -10.68
C LEU A 746 14.86 -16.32 -11.92
N ARG A 747 14.41 -15.18 -12.45
CA ARG A 747 13.65 -15.13 -13.69
C ARG A 747 14.38 -15.75 -14.89
N ARG A 748 15.64 -15.36 -15.10
CA ARG A 748 16.40 -15.79 -16.28
C ARG A 748 16.96 -17.20 -16.19
N TYR A 749 17.40 -17.62 -15.00
CA TYR A 749 18.13 -18.89 -14.83
C TYR A 749 17.29 -20.00 -14.18
N LYS A 750 16.20 -19.65 -13.48
CA LYS A 750 15.31 -20.60 -12.78
C LYS A 750 13.83 -20.18 -12.89
N PRO A 751 13.28 -20.01 -14.11
CA PRO A 751 11.92 -19.50 -14.31
C PRO A 751 10.85 -20.36 -13.62
N ASP A 752 10.99 -21.68 -13.65
CA ASP A 752 10.06 -22.61 -12.97
C ASP A 752 9.97 -22.37 -11.46
N TRP A 753 11.12 -22.12 -10.83
CA TRP A 753 11.18 -21.84 -9.40
C TRP A 753 10.58 -20.47 -9.09
N PHE A 754 10.86 -19.47 -9.94
CA PHE A 754 10.32 -18.13 -9.79
C PHE A 754 8.78 -18.16 -9.81
N LEU A 755 8.18 -18.73 -10.84
CA LEU A 755 6.71 -18.80 -10.98
C LEU A 755 6.07 -19.60 -9.83
N LYS A 756 6.71 -20.69 -9.38
CA LYS A 756 6.14 -21.58 -8.35
C LYS A 756 6.28 -21.05 -6.92
N PHE A 757 7.38 -20.38 -6.58
CA PHE A 757 7.75 -20.09 -5.19
C PHE A 757 8.02 -18.62 -4.87
N ASN A 758 8.37 -17.76 -5.84
CA ASN A 758 8.80 -16.39 -5.52
C ASN A 758 7.71 -15.56 -4.83
N TYR A 759 6.47 -15.62 -5.31
CA TYR A 759 5.33 -14.91 -4.72
C TYR A 759 4.93 -15.48 -3.35
N VAL A 760 5.06 -16.79 -3.16
CA VAL A 760 4.83 -17.45 -1.86
C VAL A 760 5.92 -17.08 -0.85
N LEU A 761 7.19 -17.05 -1.28
CA LEU A 761 8.32 -16.59 -0.48
C LEU A 761 8.12 -15.13 -0.07
N CYS A 762 7.74 -14.27 -1.01
CA CYS A 762 7.39 -12.88 -0.77
C CYS A 762 6.32 -12.75 0.32
N ALA A 763 5.22 -13.51 0.22
CA ALA A 763 4.15 -13.49 1.22
C ALA A 763 4.62 -14.01 2.59
N GLY A 764 5.51 -15.00 2.64
CA GLY A 764 6.10 -15.53 3.87
C GLY A 764 7.04 -14.53 4.56
N LEU A 765 7.92 -13.88 3.81
CA LEU A 765 8.84 -12.87 4.32
C LEU A 765 8.08 -11.65 4.86
N ASP A 766 7.13 -11.14 4.09
CA ASP A 766 6.31 -9.98 4.43
C ASP A 766 5.40 -10.26 5.64
N GLY A 767 4.73 -11.41 5.63
CA GLY A 767 3.87 -11.84 6.73
C GLY A 767 4.63 -12.07 8.04
N GLY A 768 5.76 -12.78 8.00
CA GLY A 768 6.54 -13.08 9.20
C GLY A 768 7.14 -11.83 9.84
N THR A 769 7.66 -10.92 9.02
CA THR A 769 8.18 -9.62 9.46
C THR A 769 7.09 -8.83 10.18
N GLN A 770 5.95 -8.61 9.53
CA GLN A 770 4.86 -7.79 10.08
C GLN A 770 4.28 -8.37 11.39
N VAL A 771 4.18 -9.69 11.53
CA VAL A 771 3.73 -10.32 12.79
C VAL A 771 4.70 -10.00 13.92
N VAL A 772 6.01 -10.12 13.70
CA VAL A 772 6.98 -9.91 14.77
C VAL A 772 7.18 -8.42 15.08
N VAL A 773 7.21 -7.54 14.08
CA VAL A 773 7.22 -6.07 14.28
C VAL A 773 6.01 -5.64 15.11
N PHE A 774 4.83 -6.21 14.81
CA PHE A 774 3.62 -5.96 15.59
C PHE A 774 3.80 -6.39 17.06
N ILE A 775 4.25 -7.62 17.32
CA ILE A 775 4.49 -8.11 18.69
C ILE A 775 5.51 -7.23 19.41
N MET A 776 6.64 -6.91 18.78
CA MET A 776 7.70 -6.08 19.35
C MET A 776 7.23 -4.65 19.61
N THR A 777 6.35 -4.10 18.77
CA THR A 777 5.78 -2.77 18.99
C THR A 777 5.04 -2.67 20.33
N PHE A 778 4.25 -3.68 20.68
CA PHE A 778 3.50 -3.71 21.93
C PHE A 778 4.33 -4.21 23.12
N ALA A 779 5.20 -5.20 22.92
CA ALA A 779 5.98 -5.83 23.98
C ALA A 779 7.24 -5.04 24.37
N LEU A 780 7.92 -4.41 23.39
CA LEU A 780 9.25 -3.83 23.56
C LEU A 780 9.29 -2.33 23.27
N PHE A 781 8.71 -1.86 22.17
CA PHE A 781 8.79 -0.44 21.75
C PHE A 781 7.77 0.48 22.44
N GLY A 782 7.16 0.01 23.54
CA GLY A 782 6.38 0.86 24.43
C GLY A 782 5.01 1.27 23.93
N ALA A 783 4.44 0.60 22.91
CA ALA A 783 3.03 0.85 22.55
C ALA A 783 2.05 0.44 23.67
N SER A 784 2.47 -0.45 24.58
CA SER A 784 1.76 -0.77 25.83
C SER A 784 2.03 0.21 26.99
N GLY A 785 2.79 1.29 26.73
CA GLY A 785 3.07 2.37 27.70
C GLY A 785 4.41 2.26 28.44
N LYS A 786 5.15 1.16 28.33
CA LYS A 786 6.50 1.01 28.91
C LYS A 786 7.47 0.45 27.87
N PRO A 787 8.41 1.26 27.34
CA PRO A 787 9.44 0.75 26.45
C PRO A 787 10.46 -0.06 27.26
N VAL A 788 10.88 -1.19 26.72
CA VAL A 788 12.01 -1.97 27.22
C VAL A 788 13.16 -1.72 26.25
N THR A 789 14.16 -0.95 26.67
CA THR A 789 15.33 -0.64 25.84
C THR A 789 16.38 -1.72 25.98
N PHE A 790 16.96 -2.17 24.87
CA PHE A 790 18.13 -3.05 24.92
C PHE A 790 19.35 -2.27 25.43
N PRO A 791 20.28 -2.89 26.19
CA PRO A 791 21.49 -2.21 26.66
C PRO A 791 22.29 -1.58 25.51
N ASN A 792 22.95 -0.46 25.77
CA ASN A 792 23.85 0.17 24.80
C ASN A 792 25.14 -0.66 24.67
N TYR A 793 25.48 -1.04 23.45
CA TYR A 793 26.74 -1.71 23.10
C TYR A 793 27.08 -1.41 21.65
N TRP A 794 28.14 -2.02 21.10
CA TRP A 794 28.57 -1.73 19.72
C TRP A 794 27.47 -1.91 18.65
N GLY A 795 26.59 -2.90 18.80
CA GLY A 795 25.49 -3.16 17.86
C GLY A 795 24.23 -2.33 18.09
N ASN A 796 24.17 -1.59 19.20
CA ASN A 796 23.04 -0.75 19.61
C ASN A 796 23.59 0.59 20.16
N ASN A 797 23.95 1.48 19.25
CA ASN A 797 24.53 2.78 19.59
C ASN A 797 23.43 3.78 19.98
N GLY A 798 23.07 3.84 21.27
CA GLY A 798 22.09 4.80 21.77
C GLY A 798 22.57 6.26 21.92
N ASN A 799 23.86 6.55 21.72
CA ASN A 799 24.45 7.87 22.00
C ASN A 799 24.79 8.68 20.72
N GLY A 800 24.33 8.26 19.56
CA GLY A 800 24.58 8.94 18.28
C GLY A 800 23.87 8.23 17.12
N ASN A 801 24.43 8.34 15.92
CA ASN A 801 23.89 7.61 14.77
C ASN A 801 24.17 6.11 14.89
N ILE A 802 23.18 5.30 14.53
CA ILE A 802 23.22 3.83 14.67
C ILE A 802 24.39 3.22 13.88
N ASP A 803 24.74 3.80 12.74
CA ASP A 803 25.84 3.40 11.84
C ASP A 803 27.21 3.99 12.20
N PHE A 804 27.32 4.66 13.36
CA PHE A 804 28.52 5.37 13.83
C PHE A 804 28.98 6.53 12.93
N CYS A 805 28.17 7.03 12.01
CA CYS A 805 28.50 8.27 11.31
C CYS A 805 28.51 9.45 12.29
N MET A 806 29.11 10.56 11.86
CA MET A 806 29.14 11.80 12.63
C MET A 806 27.73 12.38 12.71
N VAL A 807 27.24 12.62 13.92
CA VAL A 807 26.01 13.39 14.16
C VAL A 807 26.26 14.85 13.77
N ASP A 808 25.32 15.49 13.06
CA ASP A 808 25.44 16.91 12.73
C ASP A 808 25.43 17.74 14.00
N PRO A 809 26.53 18.43 14.38
CA PRO A 809 26.58 19.22 15.62
C PRO A 809 25.72 20.49 15.57
N ARG A 810 25.06 20.76 14.45
CA ARG A 810 24.20 21.93 14.22
C ARG A 810 22.71 21.64 14.39
N ASN A 811 22.36 20.35 14.42
CA ASN A 811 21.06 19.87 14.87
C ASN A 811 21.07 19.82 16.40
#